data_AF-A0A2H9RDC3-F1
#
_entry.id   AF-A0A2H9RDC3-F1
#
_cell.length_a   1.000
_cell.length_b   1.000
_cell.length_c   1.000
_cell.angle_alpha   90.00
_cell.angle_beta   90.00
_cell.angle_gamma   90.00
#
_symmetry.space_group_name_H-M   'P 1'
#
loop_
_entity.id
_entity.type
_entity.pdbx_description
1 polymer ?
#
loop_
_entity_poly.entity_id
_entity_poly.type
_entity_poly.pdbx_seq_one_letter_code
_entity_poly.pdbx_strand_id
1 'polypeptide(L)'
;QNTLIENNYVCTRYGILAGWYYSNNTIARNNNINGSCWNKSISTWSVGVYTGYLSHNATIENNEIKNTSLGIRVYGHNDTEHTTQNKILNNNIRDIYMHGNWWGFGIYADRASNNTFEGNNIQNTSLGIYLVGGSNDVTNQGNNITNNLITKSYQWDGILLYRAANNSITNNTITENNRHGVFLYTTTAGTNTLSDNLIINNNQNGIRLESANNQIDRNIVCYNTQNDFQRIGLGGGTATSDNNTCGTPDGWDDAGTTGCTDVCGVYVYLNSPPNATKTNNPNQNFECNSITGNGENLSSITLYIWNSNNSLYATNTTLLAGTNSTTIFNMNLPDNEYLWNCRANNTAENEGWGINNWTLTVDTTPPIINLNSPANQSNLTYCTITLNWTASDSHPGLTCTINVDGSTSIKECANNTACTSTTSCLSDGTHSWNITCKDSYGNSNTSETRIFTIDTTPPNINLVYIANNLQTPQCNIDFSCNATDNNGIKNITLVIWNTTAEYYSNSTQSNSIIRTVNFPLGSEGNYKWNCLAYDTFDNYNWAANNRSFDVVNITISLVSPSNNTIFAANSVTFVWQTQAIQSNCTIQIASDGGFANIVDSKWSINNTTERNYTTILNNDGDYYWRAKCDSDCRTSGWSETRTFSVSTPPPEINFINPTPSNNTILCQNWTPINISINEQNLDTFKFNWNGTNITFAPWELTHFYTGNNTNETILTTYNHQTRILNITGSTAKNDGLVLAMSFENR
;
A
#
# COMPACT_ATOMS: atom_id res chain seq x y z
N GLN A 1 -2.36 -29.10 -17.58
CA GLN A 1 -2.96 -30.24 -16.84
C GLN A 1 -3.73 -29.66 -15.68
N ASN A 2 -4.94 -30.16 -15.38
CA ASN A 2 -5.82 -29.67 -14.31
C ASN A 2 -6.16 -28.16 -14.43
N THR A 3 -6.49 -27.69 -15.63
CA THR A 3 -6.84 -26.28 -15.88
C THR A 3 -8.36 -26.10 -15.77
N LEU A 4 -8.81 -25.09 -15.02
CA LEU A 4 -10.21 -24.67 -14.94
C LEU A 4 -10.39 -23.34 -15.68
N ILE A 5 -11.34 -23.29 -16.62
CA ILE A 5 -11.70 -22.12 -17.42
C ILE A 5 -13.20 -21.90 -17.25
N GLU A 6 -13.59 -20.93 -16.42
CA GLU A 6 -15.00 -20.73 -16.11
C GLU A 6 -15.45 -19.27 -16.05
N ASN A 7 -16.74 -19.04 -16.31
CA ASN A 7 -17.40 -17.74 -16.19
C ASN A 7 -16.79 -16.61 -17.06
N ASN A 8 -16.10 -16.95 -18.15
CA ASN A 8 -15.45 -15.98 -19.02
C ASN A 8 -16.39 -15.49 -20.13
N TYR A 9 -16.26 -14.22 -20.50
CA TYR A 9 -16.70 -13.74 -21.81
C TYR A 9 -15.52 -13.78 -22.78
N VAL A 10 -15.56 -14.68 -23.76
CA VAL A 10 -14.45 -14.93 -24.69
C VAL A 10 -14.78 -14.31 -26.04
N CYS A 11 -14.02 -13.27 -26.37
CA CYS A 11 -14.13 -12.51 -27.62
C CYS A 11 -12.85 -12.63 -28.45
N THR A 12 -12.65 -13.77 -29.10
CA THR A 12 -11.40 -14.09 -29.79
C THR A 12 -11.66 -14.93 -31.04
N ARG A 13 -10.66 -14.97 -31.94
CA ARG A 13 -10.66 -15.86 -33.11
C ARG A 13 -10.60 -17.35 -32.70
N TYR A 14 -9.79 -17.66 -31.69
CA TYR A 14 -9.71 -19.00 -31.09
C TYR A 14 -10.25 -18.86 -29.67
N GLY A 15 -11.45 -19.42 -29.41
CA GLY A 15 -12.16 -19.25 -28.15
C GLY A 15 -11.38 -19.86 -26.99
N ILE A 16 -11.67 -21.12 -26.66
CA ILE A 16 -11.02 -21.82 -25.55
C ILE A 16 -10.18 -22.98 -26.09
N LEU A 17 -8.91 -23.01 -25.72
CA LEU A 17 -8.06 -24.19 -25.89
C LEU A 17 -8.20 -25.07 -24.64
N ALA A 18 -9.08 -26.05 -24.71
CA ALA A 18 -9.32 -27.02 -23.65
C ALA A 18 -8.23 -28.10 -23.67
N GLY A 19 -7.01 -27.70 -23.28
CA GLY A 19 -5.83 -28.55 -23.26
C GLY A 19 -4.95 -28.44 -24.52
N TRP A 20 -3.65 -28.69 -24.35
CA TRP A 20 -2.64 -28.73 -25.41
C TRP A 20 -1.74 -29.96 -25.16
N TYR A 21 -1.57 -30.85 -26.15
CA TYR A 21 -0.62 -31.98 -26.18
C TYR A 21 -0.49 -32.73 -24.85
N TYR A 22 -1.21 -33.86 -24.71
CA TYR A 22 -1.16 -34.71 -23.50
C TYR A 22 -1.64 -34.02 -22.20
N SER A 23 -2.35 -32.90 -22.33
CA SER A 23 -3.01 -32.28 -21.18
C SER A 23 -4.20 -33.11 -20.73
N ASN A 24 -4.20 -33.49 -19.46
CA ASN A 24 -5.30 -34.21 -18.82
C ASN A 24 -6.13 -33.27 -17.93
N ASN A 25 -7.43 -33.58 -17.81
CA ASN A 25 -8.38 -33.01 -16.85
C ASN A 25 -8.60 -31.49 -16.97
N THR A 26 -8.76 -30.98 -18.19
CA THR A 26 -9.16 -29.57 -18.39
C THR A 26 -10.68 -29.46 -18.23
N ILE A 27 -11.15 -28.47 -17.46
CA ILE A 27 -12.57 -28.15 -17.30
C ILE A 27 -12.83 -26.77 -17.91
N ALA A 28 -13.74 -26.69 -18.88
CA ALA A 28 -14.22 -25.43 -19.45
C ALA A 28 -15.72 -25.33 -19.21
N ARG A 29 -16.18 -24.44 -18.32
CA ARG A 29 -17.59 -24.35 -17.95
C ARG A 29 -18.17 -22.95 -17.83
N ASN A 30 -19.46 -22.79 -18.09
CA ASN A 30 -20.17 -21.50 -17.91
C ASN A 30 -19.54 -20.31 -18.67
N ASN A 31 -18.83 -20.56 -19.78
CA ASN A 31 -18.23 -19.50 -20.58
C ASN A 31 -19.19 -19.03 -21.68
N ASN A 32 -19.13 -17.75 -22.00
CA ASN A 32 -19.85 -17.15 -23.13
C ASN A 32 -18.85 -16.79 -24.24
N ILE A 33 -18.82 -17.61 -25.28
CA ILE A 33 -17.90 -17.54 -26.41
C ILE A 33 -18.65 -16.99 -27.62
N ASN A 34 -18.28 -15.78 -28.05
CA ASN A 34 -18.94 -15.10 -29.14
C ASN A 34 -17.92 -14.67 -30.20
N GLY A 35 -17.91 -15.33 -31.36
CA GLY A 35 -16.96 -15.01 -32.44
C GLY A 35 -17.23 -13.66 -33.12
N SER A 36 -18.46 -13.13 -33.05
CA SER A 36 -18.87 -11.91 -33.78
C SER A 36 -18.21 -10.61 -33.28
N CYS A 37 -17.76 -10.58 -32.03
CA CYS A 37 -17.18 -9.36 -31.44
C CYS A 37 -15.71 -9.15 -31.81
N TRP A 38 -15.08 -10.09 -32.53
CA TRP A 38 -13.73 -9.94 -33.04
C TRP A 38 -13.72 -9.14 -34.35
N ASN A 39 -13.28 -7.89 -34.26
CA ASN A 39 -13.45 -6.85 -35.29
C ASN A 39 -12.47 -6.95 -36.49
N LYS A 40 -12.44 -8.09 -37.17
CA LYS A 40 -11.89 -8.24 -38.53
C LYS A 40 -12.79 -9.18 -39.31
N SER A 41 -13.08 -8.80 -40.57
CA SER A 41 -13.87 -9.53 -41.55
C SER A 41 -13.92 -11.03 -41.27
N ILE A 42 -15.13 -11.56 -41.13
CA ILE A 42 -15.58 -12.92 -40.79
C ILE A 42 -15.05 -14.02 -41.75
N SER A 43 -14.01 -13.74 -42.54
CA SER A 43 -13.42 -14.58 -43.58
C SER A 43 -12.27 -15.47 -43.10
N THR A 44 -12.03 -15.60 -41.79
CA THR A 44 -10.93 -16.43 -41.25
C THR A 44 -11.42 -17.38 -40.16
N TRP A 45 -11.02 -18.65 -40.26
CA TRP A 45 -11.39 -19.77 -39.39
C TRP A 45 -11.36 -19.41 -37.89
N SER A 46 -12.48 -19.66 -37.19
CA SER A 46 -12.65 -19.53 -35.74
C SER A 46 -13.24 -20.79 -35.11
N VAL A 47 -12.91 -21.04 -33.84
CA VAL A 47 -13.38 -22.20 -33.07
C VAL A 47 -13.85 -21.77 -31.69
N GLY A 48 -14.99 -22.29 -31.23
CA GLY A 48 -15.51 -22.03 -29.89
C GLY A 48 -14.65 -22.70 -28.83
N VAL A 49 -14.63 -24.02 -28.80
CA VAL A 49 -13.75 -24.81 -27.93
C VAL A 49 -12.97 -25.83 -28.75
N TYR A 50 -11.66 -25.89 -28.55
CA TYR A 50 -10.78 -26.86 -29.19
C TYR A 50 -10.12 -27.73 -28.13
N THR A 51 -10.32 -29.05 -28.18
CA THR A 51 -9.51 -29.97 -27.38
C THR A 51 -8.19 -30.22 -28.10
N GLY A 52 -7.07 -30.03 -27.40
CA GLY A 52 -5.73 -30.22 -27.95
C GLY A 52 -5.52 -31.61 -28.58
N TYR A 53 -4.53 -31.74 -29.47
CA TYR A 53 -4.07 -33.06 -29.93
C TYR A 53 -3.74 -33.93 -28.70
N LEU A 54 -4.33 -35.13 -28.61
CA LEU A 54 -4.16 -36.05 -27.49
C LEU A 54 -4.62 -35.50 -26.12
N SER A 55 -5.60 -34.61 -26.09
CA SER A 55 -6.31 -34.25 -24.86
C SER A 55 -7.13 -35.43 -24.36
N HIS A 56 -6.99 -35.76 -23.07
CA HIS A 56 -7.76 -36.83 -22.43
C HIS A 56 -8.56 -36.28 -21.25
N ASN A 57 -9.79 -36.78 -21.07
CA ASN A 57 -10.63 -36.50 -19.91
C ASN A 57 -10.94 -35.00 -19.70
N ALA A 58 -11.10 -34.23 -20.78
CA ALA A 58 -11.57 -32.85 -20.70
C ALA A 58 -13.08 -32.82 -20.48
N THR A 59 -13.57 -31.88 -19.66
CA THR A 59 -14.99 -31.61 -19.43
C THR A 59 -15.32 -30.23 -19.96
N ILE A 60 -16.22 -30.14 -20.94
CA ILE A 60 -16.70 -28.89 -21.55
C ILE A 60 -18.20 -28.83 -21.26
N GLU A 61 -18.62 -27.97 -20.33
CA GLU A 61 -20.01 -27.99 -19.84
C GLU A 61 -20.67 -26.62 -19.74
N ASN A 62 -21.97 -26.52 -19.98
CA ASN A 62 -22.76 -25.29 -19.75
C ASN A 62 -22.20 -24.03 -20.45
N ASN A 63 -21.49 -24.16 -21.58
CA ASN A 63 -20.97 -23.00 -22.32
C ASN A 63 -22.00 -22.50 -23.35
N GLU A 64 -22.09 -21.17 -23.51
CA GLU A 64 -22.77 -20.51 -24.63
C GLU A 64 -21.74 -20.29 -25.74
N ILE A 65 -21.90 -20.95 -26.89
CA ILE A 65 -20.98 -20.86 -28.04
C ILE A 65 -21.76 -20.38 -29.25
N LYS A 66 -21.40 -19.20 -29.78
CA LYS A 66 -22.11 -18.63 -30.92
C LYS A 66 -21.24 -17.84 -31.89
N ASN A 67 -21.73 -17.72 -33.12
CA ASN A 67 -21.12 -16.92 -34.19
C ASN A 67 -19.67 -17.31 -34.47
N THR A 68 -19.35 -18.61 -34.43
CA THR A 68 -18.02 -19.14 -34.77
C THR A 68 -18.08 -19.97 -36.06
N SER A 69 -16.92 -20.33 -36.61
CA SER A 69 -16.84 -21.23 -37.77
C SER A 69 -16.88 -22.71 -37.39
N LEU A 70 -16.73 -23.02 -36.10
CA LEU A 70 -16.76 -24.35 -35.53
C LEU A 70 -17.16 -24.22 -34.05
N GLY A 71 -18.14 -24.99 -33.58
CA GLY A 71 -18.57 -24.94 -32.18
C GLY A 71 -17.54 -25.58 -31.26
N ILE A 72 -17.54 -26.91 -31.18
CA ILE A 72 -16.59 -27.69 -30.39
C ILE A 72 -15.86 -28.69 -31.29
N ARG A 73 -14.53 -28.69 -31.22
CA ARG A 73 -13.70 -29.71 -31.86
C ARG A 73 -13.08 -30.64 -30.82
N VAL A 74 -13.33 -31.94 -31.00
CA VAL A 74 -12.69 -33.02 -30.27
C VAL A 74 -11.76 -33.75 -31.22
N TYR A 75 -10.47 -33.84 -30.87
CA TYR A 75 -9.46 -34.43 -31.73
C TYR A 75 -8.73 -35.58 -31.03
N GLY A 76 -8.78 -36.77 -31.60
CA GLY A 76 -8.13 -37.98 -31.07
C GLY A 76 -6.95 -38.47 -31.91
N HIS A 77 -6.73 -39.80 -31.92
CA HIS A 77 -5.50 -40.44 -32.40
C HIS A 77 -5.72 -41.38 -33.59
N ASN A 78 -4.64 -41.75 -34.28
CA ASN A 78 -4.69 -42.66 -35.44
C ASN A 78 -4.62 -44.15 -35.07
N ASP A 79 -4.53 -44.48 -33.78
CA ASP A 79 -4.56 -45.86 -33.29
C ASP A 79 -5.78 -46.10 -32.40
N THR A 80 -6.05 -47.37 -32.12
CA THR A 80 -7.16 -47.85 -31.31
C THR A 80 -6.81 -47.94 -29.82
N GLU A 81 -5.56 -47.70 -29.43
CA GLU A 81 -5.09 -47.82 -28.04
C GLU A 81 -5.29 -46.52 -27.23
N HIS A 82 -5.33 -45.36 -27.88
CA HIS A 82 -5.48 -44.07 -27.22
C HIS A 82 -6.93 -43.53 -27.30
N THR A 83 -7.61 -43.44 -26.16
CA THR A 83 -9.03 -43.03 -26.08
C THR A 83 -9.19 -41.65 -25.46
N THR A 84 -9.89 -40.72 -26.10
CA THR A 84 -9.96 -39.32 -25.64
C THR A 84 -10.83 -39.11 -24.39
N GLN A 85 -11.94 -39.85 -24.22
CA GLN A 85 -12.76 -39.84 -22.98
C GLN A 85 -13.25 -38.44 -22.53
N ASN A 86 -13.51 -37.53 -23.45
CA ASN A 86 -13.99 -36.19 -23.11
C ASN A 86 -15.50 -36.19 -22.81
N LYS A 87 -15.93 -35.24 -21.99
CA LYS A 87 -17.34 -35.00 -21.64
C LYS A 87 -17.76 -33.63 -22.15
N ILE A 88 -18.74 -33.59 -23.03
CA ILE A 88 -19.29 -32.38 -23.64
C ILE A 88 -20.75 -32.32 -23.21
N LEU A 89 -21.04 -31.52 -22.18
CA LEU A 89 -22.28 -31.61 -21.41
C LEU A 89 -23.07 -30.29 -21.45
N ASN A 90 -24.35 -30.30 -21.82
CA ASN A 90 -25.25 -29.15 -21.64
C ASN A 90 -24.76 -27.83 -22.27
N ASN A 91 -23.98 -27.87 -23.36
CA ASN A 91 -23.54 -26.66 -24.05
C ASN A 91 -24.63 -26.15 -24.99
N ASN A 92 -24.78 -24.83 -25.08
CA ASN A 92 -25.63 -24.18 -26.06
C ASN A 92 -24.77 -23.69 -27.24
N ILE A 93 -24.83 -24.39 -28.37
CA ILE A 93 -24.02 -24.17 -29.56
C ILE A 93 -24.93 -23.70 -30.68
N ARG A 94 -24.79 -22.45 -31.12
CA ARG A 94 -25.70 -21.88 -32.11
C ARG A 94 -25.04 -20.95 -33.10
N ASP A 95 -25.70 -20.73 -34.23
CA ASP A 95 -25.29 -19.74 -35.22
C ASP A 95 -23.84 -20.00 -35.68
N ILE A 96 -23.58 -21.24 -36.09
CA ILE A 96 -22.26 -21.70 -36.52
C ILE A 96 -22.20 -21.68 -38.04
N TYR A 97 -21.35 -20.81 -38.58
CA TYR A 97 -21.36 -20.45 -40.00
C TYR A 97 -20.20 -21.06 -40.77
N MET A 98 -20.48 -21.53 -41.99
CA MET A 98 -19.43 -21.87 -42.95
C MET A 98 -18.69 -20.63 -43.43
N HIS A 99 -17.36 -20.68 -43.37
CA HIS A 99 -16.50 -19.61 -43.85
C HIS A 99 -15.34 -20.16 -44.69
N GLY A 100 -15.33 -19.82 -45.98
CA GLY A 100 -14.35 -20.32 -46.94
C GLY A 100 -14.44 -21.85 -47.11
N ASN A 101 -13.31 -22.55 -46.95
CA ASN A 101 -13.21 -24.01 -47.08
C ASN A 101 -13.51 -24.78 -45.78
N TRP A 102 -13.87 -24.09 -44.69
CA TRP A 102 -14.09 -24.71 -43.37
C TRP A 102 -15.58 -24.88 -43.09
N TRP A 103 -15.92 -26.05 -42.56
CA TRP A 103 -17.30 -26.53 -42.48
C TRP A 103 -17.87 -26.20 -41.09
N GLY A 104 -19.07 -25.60 -41.06
CA GLY A 104 -19.69 -24.97 -39.90
C GLY A 104 -20.32 -25.98 -38.93
N PHE A 105 -19.51 -26.84 -38.32
CA PHE A 105 -20.01 -27.93 -37.48
C PHE A 105 -20.33 -27.48 -36.05
N GLY A 106 -21.42 -27.99 -35.47
CA GLY A 106 -21.73 -27.79 -34.05
C GLY A 106 -20.70 -28.50 -33.16
N ILE A 107 -20.65 -29.83 -33.25
CA ILE A 107 -19.62 -30.65 -32.61
C ILE A 107 -18.93 -31.48 -33.69
N TYR A 108 -17.60 -31.41 -33.74
CA TYR A 108 -16.78 -32.20 -34.66
C TYR A 108 -15.81 -33.08 -33.88
N ALA A 109 -16.02 -34.40 -33.94
CA ALA A 109 -15.17 -35.39 -33.31
C ALA A 109 -14.38 -36.16 -34.37
N ASP A 110 -13.09 -35.87 -34.46
CA ASP A 110 -12.17 -36.42 -35.45
C ASP A 110 -11.27 -37.46 -34.78
N ARG A 111 -11.40 -38.73 -35.19
CA ARG A 111 -10.67 -39.88 -34.65
C ARG A 111 -10.70 -39.96 -33.13
N ALA A 112 -11.83 -39.56 -32.55
CA ALA A 112 -12.02 -39.43 -31.11
C ALA A 112 -12.93 -40.55 -30.61
N SER A 113 -12.51 -41.22 -29.53
CA SER A 113 -13.18 -42.43 -29.02
C SER A 113 -13.55 -42.29 -27.54
N ASN A 114 -14.61 -42.97 -27.15
CA ASN A 114 -15.15 -43.03 -25.78
C ASN A 114 -15.59 -41.66 -25.20
N ASN A 115 -16.00 -40.71 -26.03
CA ASN A 115 -16.49 -39.41 -25.56
C ASN A 115 -17.98 -39.46 -25.23
N THR A 116 -18.41 -38.57 -24.33
CA THR A 116 -19.82 -38.35 -24.00
C THR A 116 -20.25 -36.98 -24.53
N PHE A 117 -21.28 -36.95 -25.36
CA PHE A 117 -21.95 -35.76 -25.84
C PHE A 117 -23.37 -35.79 -25.27
N GLU A 118 -23.61 -35.08 -24.17
CA GLU A 118 -24.88 -35.19 -23.43
C GLU A 118 -25.54 -33.82 -23.24
N GLY A 119 -26.85 -33.73 -23.48
CA GLY A 119 -27.63 -32.54 -23.12
C GLY A 119 -27.34 -31.27 -23.94
N ASN A 120 -26.54 -31.34 -25.01
CA ASN A 120 -26.15 -30.16 -25.77
C ASN A 120 -27.32 -29.68 -26.64
N ASN A 121 -27.50 -28.36 -26.69
CA ASN A 121 -28.43 -27.70 -27.60
C ASN A 121 -27.67 -27.15 -28.80
N ILE A 122 -27.85 -27.73 -29.99
CA ILE A 122 -27.11 -27.43 -31.21
C ILE A 122 -28.07 -26.89 -32.26
N GLN A 123 -27.96 -25.61 -32.60
CA GLN A 123 -28.93 -24.93 -33.48
C GLN A 123 -28.25 -24.12 -34.59
N ASN A 124 -28.88 -23.97 -35.74
CA ASN A 124 -28.40 -23.08 -36.82
C ASN A 124 -26.92 -23.34 -37.18
N THR A 125 -26.55 -24.61 -37.40
CA THR A 125 -25.20 -25.02 -37.82
C THR A 125 -25.23 -25.52 -39.27
N SER A 126 -24.08 -25.73 -39.92
CA SER A 126 -24.08 -26.42 -41.22
C SER A 126 -24.38 -27.91 -41.07
N LEU A 127 -23.88 -28.52 -39.99
CA LEU A 127 -24.09 -29.90 -39.57
C LEU A 127 -24.05 -29.91 -38.04
N GLY A 128 -24.95 -30.64 -37.39
CA GLY A 128 -25.04 -30.71 -35.93
C GLY A 128 -23.84 -31.39 -35.28
N ILE A 129 -23.79 -32.73 -35.31
CA ILE A 129 -22.69 -33.54 -34.76
C ILE A 129 -22.06 -34.39 -35.87
N TYR A 130 -20.75 -34.28 -36.03
CA TYR A 130 -19.99 -35.05 -37.01
C TYR A 130 -18.95 -35.94 -36.34
N LEU A 131 -19.12 -37.27 -36.46
CA LEU A 131 -18.14 -38.27 -36.02
C LEU A 131 -17.37 -38.80 -37.23
N VAL A 132 -16.04 -38.69 -37.21
CA VAL A 132 -15.17 -39.12 -38.31
C VAL A 132 -14.11 -40.10 -37.82
N GLY A 133 -14.03 -41.27 -38.46
CA GLY A 133 -12.93 -42.22 -38.28
C GLY A 133 -11.75 -42.00 -39.24
N GLY A 134 -10.63 -42.64 -38.94
CA GLY A 134 -9.41 -42.62 -39.75
C GLY A 134 -9.56 -43.39 -41.07
N SER A 135 -8.60 -43.20 -41.98
CA SER A 135 -8.68 -43.79 -43.33
C SER A 135 -8.56 -45.32 -43.34
N ASN A 136 -7.88 -45.92 -42.35
CA ASN A 136 -7.48 -47.33 -42.34
C ASN A 136 -7.88 -48.10 -41.06
N ASP A 137 -8.45 -47.45 -40.04
CA ASP A 137 -8.76 -48.04 -38.74
C ASP A 137 -10.05 -47.47 -38.11
N VAL A 138 -10.70 -48.24 -37.23
CA VAL A 138 -11.88 -47.82 -36.43
C VAL A 138 -11.43 -46.90 -35.28
N THR A 139 -10.95 -45.71 -35.60
CA THR A 139 -10.38 -44.77 -34.61
C THR A 139 -11.43 -43.84 -33.97
N ASN A 140 -12.70 -43.94 -34.38
CA ASN A 140 -13.82 -43.21 -33.79
C ASN A 140 -14.91 -44.21 -33.36
N GLN A 141 -14.84 -44.59 -32.09
CA GLN A 141 -15.70 -45.62 -31.50
C GLN A 141 -16.04 -45.38 -30.03
N GLY A 142 -17.09 -46.03 -29.55
CA GLY A 142 -17.51 -45.98 -28.15
C GLY A 142 -18.04 -44.62 -27.71
N ASN A 143 -18.33 -43.70 -28.63
CA ASN A 143 -18.91 -42.41 -28.28
C ASN A 143 -20.39 -42.56 -27.93
N ASN A 144 -20.83 -41.82 -26.92
CA ASN A 144 -22.21 -41.80 -26.46
C ASN A 144 -22.81 -40.41 -26.71
N ILE A 145 -23.78 -40.33 -27.61
CA ILE A 145 -24.53 -39.11 -27.94
C ILE A 145 -25.91 -39.25 -27.29
N THR A 146 -26.18 -38.53 -26.20
CA THR A 146 -27.42 -38.66 -25.43
C THR A 146 -28.12 -37.34 -25.17
N ASN A 147 -29.45 -37.31 -25.14
CA ASN A 147 -30.21 -36.16 -24.64
C ASN A 147 -29.91 -34.82 -25.37
N ASN A 148 -29.36 -34.84 -26.59
CA ASN A 148 -29.03 -33.61 -27.32
C ASN A 148 -30.24 -33.14 -28.14
N LEU A 149 -30.39 -31.81 -28.24
CA LEU A 149 -31.29 -31.18 -29.20
C LEU A 149 -30.46 -30.68 -30.39
N ILE A 150 -30.78 -31.15 -31.60
CA ILE A 150 -30.07 -30.78 -32.82
C ILE A 150 -31.10 -30.29 -33.84
N THR A 151 -31.05 -28.99 -34.16
CA THR A 151 -32.03 -28.38 -35.04
C THR A 151 -31.45 -27.38 -36.04
N LYS A 152 -32.14 -27.22 -37.17
CA LYS A 152 -31.82 -26.21 -38.20
C LYS A 152 -30.40 -26.32 -38.74
N SER A 153 -29.91 -27.55 -38.98
CA SER A 153 -28.66 -27.72 -39.74
C SER A 153 -28.90 -27.33 -41.19
N TYR A 154 -28.51 -26.11 -41.59
CA TYR A 154 -29.01 -25.46 -42.81
C TYR A 154 -28.39 -25.98 -44.11
N GLN A 155 -27.36 -26.82 -44.05
CA GLN A 155 -26.81 -27.42 -45.27
C GLN A 155 -26.89 -28.95 -45.27
N TRP A 156 -26.51 -29.61 -44.18
CA TRP A 156 -26.26 -31.06 -44.12
C TRP A 156 -27.17 -31.73 -43.10
N ASP A 157 -26.67 -32.76 -42.44
CA ASP A 157 -27.41 -33.65 -41.55
C ASP A 157 -27.37 -33.17 -40.10
N GLY A 158 -28.33 -33.64 -39.29
CA GLY A 158 -28.29 -33.42 -37.84
C GLY A 158 -27.10 -34.14 -37.21
N ILE A 159 -27.00 -35.45 -37.44
CA ILE A 159 -25.86 -36.27 -37.03
C ILE A 159 -25.32 -37.05 -38.24
N LEU A 160 -24.00 -36.98 -38.45
CA LEU A 160 -23.30 -37.76 -39.48
C LEU A 160 -22.22 -38.63 -38.83
N LEU A 161 -22.28 -39.93 -39.11
CA LEU A 161 -21.24 -40.90 -38.78
C LEU A 161 -20.53 -41.32 -40.07
N TYR A 162 -19.26 -40.95 -40.19
CA TYR A 162 -18.42 -41.29 -41.35
C TYR A 162 -17.26 -42.18 -40.88
N ARG A 163 -17.24 -43.45 -41.31
CA ARG A 163 -16.22 -44.44 -40.90
C ARG A 163 -16.09 -44.60 -39.37
N ALA A 164 -17.21 -44.45 -38.66
CA ALA A 164 -17.30 -44.61 -37.21
C ALA A 164 -18.11 -45.88 -36.87
N ALA A 165 -17.75 -46.57 -35.78
CA ALA A 165 -18.42 -47.80 -35.36
C ALA A 165 -18.52 -47.90 -33.84
N ASN A 166 -19.38 -48.77 -33.31
CA ASN A 166 -19.53 -48.97 -31.86
C ASN A 166 -19.95 -47.71 -31.09
N ASN A 167 -20.70 -46.80 -31.71
CA ASN A 167 -21.22 -45.60 -31.05
C ASN A 167 -22.70 -45.79 -30.66
N SER A 168 -23.11 -45.07 -29.62
CA SER A 168 -24.49 -45.04 -29.12
C SER A 168 -25.10 -43.66 -29.36
N ILE A 169 -26.28 -43.61 -29.97
CA ILE A 169 -27.07 -42.41 -30.20
C ILE A 169 -28.42 -42.65 -29.55
N THR A 170 -28.69 -42.01 -28.40
CA THR A 170 -29.89 -42.31 -27.60
C THR A 170 -30.62 -41.08 -27.08
N ASN A 171 -31.95 -41.10 -27.08
CA ASN A 171 -32.78 -40.03 -26.51
C ASN A 171 -32.46 -38.62 -27.05
N ASN A 172 -32.00 -38.51 -28.31
CA ASN A 172 -31.75 -37.22 -28.95
C ASN A 172 -32.99 -36.75 -29.71
N THR A 173 -33.16 -35.43 -29.78
CA THR A 173 -34.18 -34.78 -30.62
C THR A 173 -33.50 -34.13 -31.82
N ILE A 174 -33.80 -34.59 -33.03
CA ILE A 174 -33.11 -34.19 -34.26
C ILE A 174 -34.14 -33.76 -35.30
N THR A 175 -34.18 -32.46 -35.61
CA THR A 175 -35.31 -31.90 -36.37
C THR A 175 -34.95 -30.70 -37.23
N GLU A 176 -35.71 -30.44 -38.30
CA GLU A 176 -35.55 -29.27 -39.17
C GLU A 176 -34.17 -29.19 -39.85
N ASN A 177 -33.50 -30.32 -40.07
CA ASN A 177 -32.21 -30.34 -40.76
C ASN A 177 -32.41 -30.38 -42.29
N ASN A 178 -31.51 -29.76 -43.03
CA ASN A 178 -31.63 -29.59 -44.47
C ASN A 178 -31.44 -30.89 -45.28
N ARG A 179 -30.77 -31.89 -44.71
CA ARG A 179 -30.69 -33.24 -45.28
C ARG A 179 -31.31 -34.26 -44.34
N HIS A 180 -30.49 -35.15 -43.79
CA HIS A 180 -30.96 -36.24 -42.97
C HIS A 180 -31.00 -35.84 -41.50
N GLY A 181 -31.87 -36.49 -40.72
CA GLY A 181 -31.75 -36.42 -39.27
C GLY A 181 -30.46 -37.10 -38.83
N VAL A 182 -30.34 -38.40 -39.11
CA VAL A 182 -29.12 -39.18 -38.88
C VAL A 182 -28.68 -39.86 -40.17
N PHE A 183 -27.39 -39.72 -40.50
CA PHE A 183 -26.78 -40.42 -41.62
C PHE A 183 -25.61 -41.28 -41.15
N LEU A 184 -25.70 -42.59 -41.39
CA LEU A 184 -24.61 -43.53 -41.19
C LEU A 184 -23.98 -43.87 -42.56
N TYR A 185 -22.83 -43.28 -42.82
CA TYR A 185 -22.12 -43.37 -44.09
C TYR A 185 -20.81 -44.16 -43.95
N THR A 186 -20.68 -45.27 -44.69
CA THR A 186 -19.45 -46.06 -44.82
C THR A 186 -18.83 -46.48 -43.48
N THR A 187 -19.55 -47.26 -42.67
CA THR A 187 -18.99 -47.77 -41.41
C THR A 187 -17.99 -48.90 -41.67
N THR A 188 -16.94 -48.93 -40.86
CA THR A 188 -15.99 -50.04 -40.75
C THR A 188 -16.63 -51.21 -39.97
N ALA A 189 -15.92 -52.33 -39.77
CA ALA A 189 -16.44 -53.46 -39.00
C ALA A 189 -16.78 -53.06 -37.54
N GLY A 190 -18.07 -53.04 -37.19
CA GLY A 190 -18.60 -52.74 -35.86
C GLY A 190 -20.05 -52.28 -35.91
N THR A 191 -20.71 -52.12 -34.75
CA THR A 191 -22.16 -51.89 -34.65
C THR A 191 -22.47 -50.54 -34.02
N ASN A 192 -23.14 -49.63 -34.72
CA ASN A 192 -23.69 -48.43 -34.06
C ASN A 192 -25.12 -48.72 -33.57
N THR A 193 -25.45 -48.20 -32.39
CA THR A 193 -26.76 -48.36 -31.75
C THR A 193 -27.49 -47.03 -31.75
N LEU A 194 -28.68 -47.00 -32.34
CA LEU A 194 -29.61 -45.87 -32.30
C LEU A 194 -30.85 -46.33 -31.53
N SER A 195 -31.17 -45.69 -30.41
CA SER A 195 -32.44 -46.00 -29.75
C SER A 195 -33.11 -44.83 -29.06
N ASP A 196 -34.44 -44.86 -29.01
CA ASP A 196 -35.24 -43.88 -28.27
C ASP A 196 -35.02 -42.43 -28.76
N ASN A 197 -34.60 -42.22 -30.02
CA ASN A 197 -34.43 -40.88 -30.60
C ASN A 197 -35.71 -40.40 -31.28
N LEU A 198 -35.97 -39.09 -31.23
CA LEU A 198 -37.02 -38.40 -31.99
C LEU A 198 -36.40 -37.67 -33.18
N ILE A 199 -36.71 -38.13 -34.39
CA ILE A 199 -36.13 -37.64 -35.63
C ILE A 199 -37.25 -37.22 -36.59
N ILE A 200 -37.54 -35.92 -36.63
CA ILE A 200 -38.75 -35.43 -37.28
C ILE A 200 -38.52 -34.18 -38.13
N ASN A 201 -39.33 -33.99 -39.17
CA ASN A 201 -39.33 -32.76 -39.97
C ASN A 201 -37.96 -32.40 -40.60
N ASN A 202 -37.20 -33.39 -41.06
CA ASN A 202 -35.98 -33.14 -41.85
C ASN A 202 -36.31 -33.08 -43.35
N ASN A 203 -35.59 -32.25 -44.10
CA ASN A 203 -35.88 -31.95 -45.52
C ASN A 203 -35.56 -33.10 -46.48
N GLN A 204 -34.83 -34.12 -46.04
CA GLN A 204 -34.65 -35.37 -46.77
C GLN A 204 -35.14 -36.54 -45.92
N ASN A 205 -34.27 -37.52 -45.65
CA ASN A 205 -34.64 -38.68 -44.85
C ASN A 205 -34.53 -38.46 -43.34
N GLY A 206 -35.31 -39.17 -42.52
CA GLY A 206 -35.10 -39.17 -41.07
C GLY A 206 -33.81 -39.90 -40.71
N ILE A 207 -33.75 -41.20 -40.99
CA ILE A 207 -32.54 -42.01 -40.88
C ILE A 207 -32.13 -42.53 -42.26
N ARG A 208 -30.89 -42.25 -42.67
CA ARG A 208 -30.28 -42.81 -43.89
C ARG A 208 -29.16 -43.78 -43.54
N LEU A 209 -29.20 -44.96 -44.16
CA LEU A 209 -28.29 -46.07 -43.89
C LEU A 209 -27.57 -46.52 -45.17
N GLU A 210 -26.24 -46.33 -45.17
CA GLU A 210 -25.32 -46.85 -46.18
C GLU A 210 -24.26 -47.77 -45.56
N SER A 211 -24.58 -48.35 -44.40
CA SER A 211 -23.72 -49.26 -43.63
C SER A 211 -24.46 -50.50 -43.15
N ALA A 212 -23.77 -51.64 -43.18
CA ALA A 212 -24.25 -52.89 -42.59
C ALA A 212 -24.05 -52.92 -41.06
N ASN A 213 -24.74 -53.83 -40.36
CA ASN A 213 -24.60 -54.12 -38.93
C ASN A 213 -24.87 -52.92 -38.00
N ASN A 214 -26.07 -52.35 -38.03
CA ASN A 214 -26.49 -51.32 -37.06
C ASN A 214 -27.70 -51.83 -36.27
N GLN A 215 -27.79 -51.44 -35.00
CA GLN A 215 -28.92 -51.74 -34.14
C GLN A 215 -29.77 -50.47 -34.02
N ILE A 216 -31.04 -50.52 -34.43
CA ILE A 216 -31.89 -49.33 -34.53
C ILE A 216 -33.25 -49.69 -33.96
N ASP A 217 -33.49 -49.34 -32.70
CA ASP A 217 -34.66 -49.80 -31.95
C ASP A 217 -35.39 -48.62 -31.30
N ARG A 218 -36.73 -48.65 -31.27
CA ARG A 218 -37.53 -47.64 -30.53
C ARG A 218 -37.29 -46.20 -30.95
N ASN A 219 -36.91 -45.94 -32.20
CA ASN A 219 -36.77 -44.57 -32.69
C ASN A 219 -38.08 -44.09 -33.30
N ILE A 220 -38.45 -42.85 -32.99
CA ILE A 220 -39.57 -42.16 -33.63
C ILE A 220 -39.00 -41.38 -34.81
N VAL A 221 -39.28 -41.83 -36.03
CA VAL A 221 -38.77 -41.22 -37.25
C VAL A 221 -39.94 -40.86 -38.15
N CYS A 222 -40.36 -39.60 -38.10
CA CYS A 222 -41.66 -39.20 -38.63
C CYS A 222 -41.63 -37.85 -39.35
N TYR A 223 -42.48 -37.72 -40.36
CA TYR A 223 -42.70 -36.45 -41.06
C TYR A 223 -41.43 -35.88 -41.71
N ASN A 224 -40.52 -36.74 -42.14
CA ASN A 224 -39.38 -36.33 -42.95
C ASN A 224 -39.82 -36.22 -44.43
N THR A 225 -39.25 -35.26 -45.17
CA THR A 225 -39.82 -34.85 -46.47
C THR A 225 -39.67 -35.91 -47.56
N GLN A 226 -38.59 -36.70 -47.55
CA GLN A 226 -38.37 -37.78 -48.52
C GLN A 226 -38.87 -39.12 -47.96
N ASN A 227 -38.10 -39.72 -47.06
CA ASN A 227 -38.46 -40.98 -46.40
C ASN A 227 -38.16 -40.86 -44.91
N ASP A 228 -38.95 -41.45 -44.05
CA ASP A 228 -38.61 -41.54 -42.64
C ASP A 228 -37.37 -42.43 -42.46
N PHE A 229 -37.37 -43.60 -43.08
CA PHE A 229 -36.20 -44.47 -43.16
C PHE A 229 -35.79 -44.66 -44.62
N GLN A 230 -34.49 -44.58 -44.91
CA GLN A 230 -33.95 -44.99 -46.19
C GLN A 230 -32.73 -45.89 -46.03
N ARG A 231 -32.78 -47.06 -46.69
CA ARG A 231 -31.70 -48.05 -46.71
C ARG A 231 -31.23 -48.30 -48.14
N ILE A 232 -29.94 -48.06 -48.43
CA ILE A 232 -29.38 -48.18 -49.80
C ILE A 232 -28.23 -49.20 -49.86
N GLY A 233 -28.29 -50.12 -50.83
CA GLY A 233 -27.10 -50.80 -51.37
C GLY A 233 -26.39 -51.80 -50.46
N LEU A 234 -27.10 -52.45 -49.53
CA LEU A 234 -26.49 -53.36 -48.55
C LEU A 234 -26.67 -54.83 -48.95
N GLY A 235 -25.61 -55.48 -49.44
CA GLY A 235 -25.57 -56.93 -49.57
C GLY A 235 -25.60 -57.60 -48.20
N GLY A 236 -26.69 -58.30 -47.88
CA GLY A 236 -26.73 -59.38 -46.89
C GLY A 236 -26.45 -59.09 -45.40
N GLY A 237 -26.32 -57.83 -44.95
CA GLY A 237 -26.22 -57.50 -43.53
C GLY A 237 -27.58 -57.13 -42.93
N THR A 238 -27.99 -57.74 -41.81
CA THR A 238 -29.24 -57.37 -41.11
C THR A 238 -28.97 -56.19 -40.18
N ALA A 239 -29.65 -55.06 -40.40
CA ALA A 239 -29.93 -54.20 -39.26
C ALA A 239 -30.88 -55.01 -38.37
N THR A 240 -30.50 -55.24 -37.11
CA THR A 240 -31.39 -55.85 -36.12
C THR A 240 -32.16 -54.70 -35.50
N SER A 241 -33.42 -54.55 -35.88
CA SER A 241 -34.25 -53.39 -35.54
C SER A 241 -35.66 -53.82 -35.16
N ASP A 242 -36.19 -53.26 -34.08
CA ASP A 242 -37.54 -53.51 -33.62
C ASP A 242 -38.18 -52.27 -32.97
N ASN A 243 -39.51 -52.20 -33.02
CA ASN A 243 -40.34 -51.16 -32.39
C ASN A 243 -40.04 -49.72 -32.83
N ASN A 244 -39.67 -49.46 -34.08
CA ASN A 244 -39.54 -48.10 -34.59
C ASN A 244 -40.91 -47.55 -35.02
N THR A 245 -41.03 -46.22 -35.04
CA THR A 245 -42.20 -45.51 -35.55
C THR A 245 -41.87 -44.80 -36.84
N CYS A 246 -42.64 -45.00 -37.90
CA CYS A 246 -42.52 -44.21 -39.13
C CYS A 246 -43.78 -44.20 -40.00
N GLY A 247 -43.82 -43.28 -40.96
CA GLY A 247 -44.86 -43.18 -41.98
C GLY A 247 -44.39 -43.59 -43.37
N THR A 248 -43.15 -43.26 -43.75
CA THR A 248 -42.59 -43.53 -45.09
C THR A 248 -41.27 -44.32 -45.06
N PRO A 249 -41.31 -45.64 -44.82
CA PRO A 249 -40.11 -46.49 -44.90
C PRO A 249 -39.73 -46.81 -46.37
N ASP A 250 -38.45 -46.64 -46.72
CA ASP A 250 -37.85 -47.02 -48.00
C ASP A 250 -36.74 -48.07 -47.77
N GLY A 251 -37.05 -49.33 -48.09
CA GLY A 251 -36.15 -50.47 -47.87
C GLY A 251 -35.93 -50.81 -46.39
N TRP A 252 -36.83 -50.38 -45.51
CA TRP A 252 -36.78 -50.61 -44.07
C TRP A 252 -37.94 -51.48 -43.58
N ASP A 253 -37.62 -52.48 -42.76
CA ASP A 253 -38.57 -53.38 -42.12
C ASP A 253 -38.12 -53.62 -40.67
N ASP A 254 -39.01 -53.39 -39.70
CA ASP A 254 -38.83 -53.83 -38.32
C ASP A 254 -38.99 -55.37 -38.22
N ALA A 255 -38.47 -55.95 -37.14
CA ALA A 255 -38.53 -57.39 -36.90
C ALA A 255 -39.98 -57.92 -36.95
N GLY A 256 -40.29 -58.68 -38.00
CA GLY A 256 -41.58 -59.36 -38.14
C GLY A 256 -42.72 -58.52 -38.75
N THR A 257 -42.44 -57.31 -39.23
CA THR A 257 -43.41 -56.47 -39.95
C THR A 257 -42.79 -55.83 -41.20
N THR A 258 -43.61 -55.48 -42.20
CA THR A 258 -43.14 -54.68 -43.34
C THR A 258 -43.26 -53.20 -42.98
N GLY A 259 -42.19 -52.42 -43.15
CA GLY A 259 -42.12 -51.06 -42.63
C GLY A 259 -41.88 -51.00 -41.12
N CYS A 260 -42.40 -49.97 -40.47
CA CYS A 260 -42.23 -49.77 -39.02
C CYS A 260 -43.38 -50.41 -38.21
N THR A 261 -43.08 -50.78 -36.97
CA THR A 261 -44.04 -51.37 -36.02
C THR A 261 -45.14 -50.38 -35.65
N ASP A 262 -44.75 -49.13 -35.41
CA ASP A 262 -45.64 -48.05 -34.99
C ASP A 262 -45.83 -47.01 -36.10
N VAL A 263 -46.97 -46.31 -36.05
CA VAL A 263 -47.32 -45.24 -37.00
C VAL A 263 -47.16 -43.86 -36.37
N CYS A 264 -46.82 -42.87 -37.19
CA CYS A 264 -46.60 -41.50 -36.72
C CYS A 264 -47.83 -40.87 -36.06
N GLY A 265 -47.64 -40.29 -34.87
CA GLY A 265 -48.64 -39.60 -34.07
C GLY A 265 -48.42 -38.08 -33.99
N VAL A 266 -48.91 -37.46 -32.92
CA VAL A 266 -48.58 -36.05 -32.60
C VAL A 266 -47.27 -36.03 -31.83
N TYR A 267 -46.35 -35.14 -32.22
CA TYR A 267 -45.08 -34.99 -31.52
C TYR A 267 -44.84 -33.54 -31.14
N VAL A 268 -44.21 -33.37 -29.98
CA VAL A 268 -43.75 -32.08 -29.47
C VAL A 268 -42.26 -32.15 -29.23
N TYR A 269 -41.55 -31.09 -29.59
CA TYR A 269 -40.15 -30.90 -29.21
C TYR A 269 -39.96 -29.52 -28.62
N LEU A 270 -39.21 -29.49 -27.52
CA LEU A 270 -38.92 -28.29 -26.74
C LEU A 270 -37.74 -27.56 -27.39
N ASN A 271 -37.77 -26.22 -27.44
CA ASN A 271 -36.71 -25.43 -28.07
C ASN A 271 -35.99 -24.50 -27.07
N SER A 272 -36.72 -23.72 -26.29
CA SER A 272 -36.17 -22.74 -25.32
C SER A 272 -37.05 -22.66 -24.08
N PRO A 273 -36.50 -22.34 -22.89
CA PRO A 273 -35.07 -22.29 -22.58
C PRO A 273 -34.44 -23.69 -22.61
N PRO A 274 -33.20 -23.91 -23.07
CA PRO A 274 -32.57 -25.24 -23.12
C PRO A 274 -32.66 -26.02 -21.80
N ASN A 275 -32.60 -27.35 -21.87
CA ASN A 275 -32.55 -28.16 -20.65
C ASN A 275 -31.38 -27.74 -19.73
N ALA A 276 -31.59 -27.78 -18.42
CA ALA A 276 -30.64 -27.32 -17.40
C ALA A 276 -30.24 -25.83 -17.52
N THR A 277 -31.11 -24.98 -18.08
CA THR A 277 -30.86 -23.53 -18.13
C THR A 277 -30.77 -22.95 -16.73
N LYS A 278 -29.75 -22.11 -16.52
CA LYS A 278 -29.55 -21.28 -15.33
C LYS A 278 -29.62 -19.82 -15.72
N THR A 279 -30.44 -19.03 -15.03
CA THR A 279 -30.66 -17.63 -15.42
C THR A 279 -30.98 -16.76 -14.22
N ASN A 280 -30.58 -15.49 -14.32
CA ASN A 280 -30.99 -14.44 -13.41
C ASN A 280 -32.07 -13.51 -13.95
N ASN A 281 -32.74 -13.91 -15.03
CA ASN A 281 -33.88 -13.21 -15.57
C ASN A 281 -35.16 -13.97 -15.17
N PRO A 282 -36.08 -13.38 -14.40
CA PRO A 282 -37.33 -14.06 -14.04
C PRO A 282 -38.30 -14.18 -15.23
N ASN A 283 -38.13 -13.37 -16.29
CA ASN A 283 -38.98 -13.45 -17.48
C ASN A 283 -38.40 -14.44 -18.49
N GLN A 284 -39.10 -15.55 -18.68
CA GLN A 284 -38.65 -16.67 -19.50
C GLN A 284 -39.61 -16.93 -20.65
N ASN A 285 -39.04 -17.25 -21.81
CA ASN A 285 -39.77 -17.59 -23.03
C ASN A 285 -39.66 -19.09 -23.27
N PHE A 286 -40.77 -19.80 -23.09
CA PHE A 286 -40.90 -21.22 -23.36
C PHE A 286 -41.36 -21.43 -24.78
N GLU A 287 -40.48 -21.92 -25.64
CA GLU A 287 -40.76 -22.20 -27.04
C GLU A 287 -40.92 -23.71 -27.25
N CYS A 288 -42.09 -24.10 -27.75
CA CYS A 288 -42.46 -25.47 -28.05
C CYS A 288 -42.89 -25.58 -29.51
N ASN A 289 -42.36 -26.57 -30.19
CA ASN A 289 -42.77 -26.92 -31.54
C ASN A 289 -43.61 -28.18 -31.52
N SER A 290 -44.62 -28.23 -32.38
CA SER A 290 -45.53 -29.36 -32.49
C SER A 290 -45.78 -29.70 -33.95
N ILE A 291 -45.94 -31.00 -34.22
CA ILE A 291 -46.20 -31.53 -35.55
C ILE A 291 -47.19 -32.69 -35.47
N THR A 292 -48.06 -32.76 -36.47
CA THR A 292 -48.96 -33.88 -36.72
C THR A 292 -49.03 -34.14 -38.22
N GLY A 293 -49.57 -35.29 -38.60
CA GLY A 293 -49.74 -35.65 -40.00
C GLY A 293 -50.97 -36.54 -40.20
N ASN A 294 -50.91 -37.40 -41.22
CA ASN A 294 -52.02 -38.28 -41.62
C ASN A 294 -53.33 -37.52 -41.97
N GLY A 295 -53.21 -36.27 -42.44
CA GLY A 295 -54.36 -35.42 -42.80
C GLY A 295 -55.03 -34.69 -41.64
N GLU A 296 -54.50 -34.83 -40.42
CA GLU A 296 -55.01 -34.13 -39.24
C GLU A 296 -54.34 -32.75 -39.05
N ASN A 297 -55.04 -31.83 -38.38
CA ASN A 297 -54.47 -30.55 -37.95
C ASN A 297 -54.24 -30.56 -36.44
N LEU A 298 -53.28 -29.77 -35.97
CA LEU A 298 -53.13 -29.46 -34.55
C LEU A 298 -54.38 -28.71 -34.05
N SER A 299 -54.80 -28.99 -32.82
CA SER A 299 -55.95 -28.35 -32.17
C SER A 299 -55.54 -27.45 -31.01
N SER A 300 -54.57 -27.88 -30.20
CA SER A 300 -54.05 -27.07 -29.09
C SER A 300 -52.64 -27.50 -28.67
N ILE A 301 -51.94 -26.61 -27.97
CA ILE A 301 -50.71 -26.91 -27.25
C ILE A 301 -50.75 -26.26 -25.86
N THR A 302 -50.29 -26.99 -24.86
CA THR A 302 -50.31 -26.57 -23.46
C THR A 302 -48.92 -26.68 -22.85
N LEU A 303 -48.41 -25.57 -22.31
CA LEU A 303 -47.23 -25.54 -21.45
C LEU A 303 -47.59 -26.03 -20.05
N TYR A 304 -46.71 -26.81 -19.45
CA TYR A 304 -46.74 -27.24 -18.06
C TYR A 304 -45.43 -26.87 -17.39
N ILE A 305 -45.52 -26.26 -16.21
CA ILE A 305 -44.39 -25.93 -15.34
C ILE A 305 -44.67 -26.50 -13.96
N TRP A 306 -43.73 -27.27 -13.43
CA TRP A 306 -43.76 -27.83 -12.09
C TRP A 306 -42.63 -27.25 -11.23
N ASN A 307 -42.85 -27.18 -9.92
CA ASN A 307 -41.79 -26.90 -8.96
C ASN A 307 -40.90 -28.15 -8.74
N SER A 308 -39.77 -27.97 -8.07
CA SER A 308 -38.83 -29.05 -7.67
C SER A 308 -39.44 -30.20 -6.86
N ASN A 309 -40.61 -30.01 -6.25
CA ASN A 309 -41.38 -31.06 -5.56
C ASN A 309 -42.42 -31.75 -6.46
N ASN A 310 -42.32 -31.58 -7.78
CA ASN A 310 -43.24 -32.07 -8.82
C ASN A 310 -44.69 -31.56 -8.70
N SER A 311 -44.95 -30.52 -7.89
CA SER A 311 -46.26 -29.86 -7.89
C SER A 311 -46.40 -28.96 -9.11
N LEU A 312 -47.58 -29.00 -9.76
CA LEU A 312 -47.88 -28.11 -10.87
C LEU A 312 -47.89 -26.66 -10.38
N TYR A 313 -46.98 -25.85 -10.92
CA TYR A 313 -46.87 -24.43 -10.62
C TYR A 313 -47.75 -23.60 -11.56
N ALA A 314 -47.61 -23.82 -12.86
CA ALA A 314 -48.33 -23.07 -13.88
C ALA A 314 -48.62 -23.92 -15.13
N THR A 315 -49.68 -23.55 -15.84
CA THR A 315 -49.99 -24.10 -17.16
C THR A 315 -50.62 -23.02 -18.04
N ASN A 316 -50.39 -23.10 -19.35
CA ASN A 316 -50.93 -22.15 -20.32
C ASN A 316 -51.24 -22.86 -21.65
N THR A 317 -52.46 -22.70 -22.17
CA THR A 317 -52.92 -23.39 -23.39
C THR A 317 -53.18 -22.39 -24.51
N THR A 318 -52.71 -22.73 -25.71
CA THR A 318 -52.94 -21.99 -26.95
C THR A 318 -53.63 -22.90 -27.97
N LEU A 319 -54.63 -22.38 -28.68
CA LEU A 319 -55.27 -23.10 -29.79
C LEU A 319 -54.41 -23.01 -31.04
N LEU A 320 -54.34 -24.13 -31.77
CA LEU A 320 -53.50 -24.26 -32.97
C LEU A 320 -54.35 -24.55 -34.21
N ALA A 321 -53.73 -24.37 -35.37
CA ALA A 321 -54.24 -24.77 -36.67
C ALA A 321 -53.08 -25.19 -37.59
N GLY A 322 -53.38 -25.97 -38.61
CA GLY A 322 -52.38 -26.51 -39.53
C GLY A 322 -51.68 -27.76 -38.98
N THR A 323 -50.72 -28.29 -39.75
CA THR A 323 -50.03 -29.55 -39.44
C THR A 323 -48.77 -29.37 -38.60
N ASN A 324 -48.26 -28.15 -38.48
CA ASN A 324 -47.09 -27.81 -37.66
C ASN A 324 -47.29 -26.43 -37.00
N SER A 325 -46.63 -26.22 -35.85
CA SER A 325 -46.67 -24.93 -35.16
C SER A 325 -45.48 -24.74 -34.22
N THR A 326 -44.96 -23.51 -34.19
CA THR A 326 -44.05 -22.99 -33.16
C THR A 326 -44.83 -22.06 -32.24
N THR A 327 -44.86 -22.37 -30.95
CA THR A 327 -45.57 -21.57 -29.93
C THR A 327 -44.61 -21.08 -28.86
N ILE A 328 -44.66 -19.79 -28.55
CA ILE A 328 -43.87 -19.15 -27.48
C ILE A 328 -44.81 -18.73 -26.35
N PHE A 329 -44.53 -19.19 -25.15
CA PHE A 329 -45.21 -18.80 -23.92
C PHE A 329 -44.28 -17.93 -23.08
N ASN A 330 -44.74 -16.74 -22.70
CA ASN A 330 -43.98 -15.84 -21.84
C ASN A 330 -44.45 -16.02 -20.40
N MET A 331 -43.53 -16.35 -19.50
CA MET A 331 -43.81 -16.58 -18.09
C MET A 331 -42.88 -15.74 -17.22
N ASN A 332 -43.39 -15.24 -16.10
CA ASN A 332 -42.58 -14.64 -15.04
C ASN A 332 -42.49 -15.63 -13.88
N LEU A 333 -41.27 -16.07 -13.59
CA LEU A 333 -40.96 -17.12 -12.63
C LEU A 333 -40.09 -16.55 -11.49
N PRO A 334 -40.54 -16.65 -10.22
CA PRO A 334 -39.70 -16.36 -9.06
C PRO A 334 -38.50 -17.29 -8.94
N ASP A 335 -37.56 -16.96 -8.05
CA ASP A 335 -36.40 -17.78 -7.75
C ASP A 335 -36.80 -19.18 -7.29
N ASN A 336 -36.47 -20.18 -8.11
CA ASN A 336 -36.71 -21.60 -7.83
C ASN A 336 -36.06 -22.47 -8.91
N GLU A 337 -36.08 -23.78 -8.67
CA GLU A 337 -35.88 -24.79 -9.69
C GLU A 337 -37.23 -25.31 -10.19
N TYR A 338 -37.38 -25.29 -11.52
CA TYR A 338 -38.58 -25.69 -12.24
C TYR A 338 -38.30 -26.84 -13.20
N LEU A 339 -39.31 -27.69 -13.38
CA LEU A 339 -39.43 -28.62 -14.50
C LEU A 339 -40.48 -28.08 -15.47
N TRP A 340 -40.29 -28.28 -16.77
CA TRP A 340 -41.26 -27.84 -17.75
C TRP A 340 -41.37 -28.77 -18.96
N ASN A 341 -42.54 -28.79 -19.59
CA ASN A 341 -42.82 -29.57 -20.80
C ASN A 341 -44.03 -28.98 -21.54
N CYS A 342 -44.27 -29.42 -22.78
CA CYS A 342 -45.44 -29.08 -23.58
C CYS A 342 -46.19 -30.32 -24.04
N ARG A 343 -47.52 -30.23 -24.08
CA ARG A 343 -48.41 -31.24 -24.67
C ARG A 343 -49.21 -30.62 -25.81
N ALA A 344 -49.19 -31.23 -26.99
CA ALA A 344 -50.03 -30.84 -28.12
C ALA A 344 -51.10 -31.89 -28.40
N ASN A 345 -52.27 -31.45 -28.86
CA ASN A 345 -53.36 -32.29 -29.33
C ASN A 345 -53.64 -31.98 -30.80
N ASN A 346 -54.14 -32.96 -31.56
CA ASN A 346 -54.67 -32.75 -32.91
C ASN A 346 -56.21 -32.73 -32.94
N THR A 347 -56.79 -32.58 -34.13
CA THR A 347 -58.25 -32.54 -34.36
C THR A 347 -58.94 -33.88 -34.13
N ALA A 348 -58.18 -34.98 -34.17
CA ALA A 348 -58.63 -36.32 -33.81
C ALA A 348 -58.43 -36.66 -32.32
N GLU A 349 -58.10 -35.65 -31.49
CA GLU A 349 -57.82 -35.80 -30.05
C GLU A 349 -56.63 -36.72 -29.70
N ASN A 350 -55.77 -37.04 -30.67
CA ASN A 350 -54.47 -37.65 -30.38
C ASN A 350 -53.59 -36.60 -29.71
N GLU A 351 -52.84 -37.02 -28.69
CA GLU A 351 -51.93 -36.16 -27.94
C GLU A 351 -50.47 -36.56 -28.11
N GLY A 352 -49.57 -35.59 -27.92
CA GLY A 352 -48.13 -35.76 -27.94
C GLY A 352 -47.47 -34.86 -26.91
N TRP A 353 -46.59 -35.43 -26.09
CA TRP A 353 -45.75 -34.70 -25.14
C TRP A 353 -44.35 -34.48 -25.69
N GLY A 354 -43.65 -33.47 -25.18
CA GLY A 354 -42.20 -33.45 -25.27
C GLY A 354 -41.64 -34.67 -24.57
N ILE A 355 -40.62 -35.31 -25.17
CA ILE A 355 -40.09 -36.61 -24.73
C ILE A 355 -39.69 -36.59 -23.26
N ASN A 356 -38.99 -35.53 -22.84
CA ASN A 356 -38.46 -35.37 -21.49
C ASN A 356 -38.85 -34.01 -20.94
N ASN A 357 -39.07 -33.94 -19.63
CA ASN A 357 -39.19 -32.67 -18.93
C ASN A 357 -37.82 -31.98 -18.90
N TRP A 358 -37.79 -30.69 -19.18
CA TRP A 358 -36.57 -29.88 -19.11
C TRP A 358 -36.51 -29.12 -17.79
N THR A 359 -35.31 -28.93 -17.25
CA THR A 359 -35.07 -28.14 -16.03
C THR A 359 -34.70 -26.69 -16.35
N LEU A 360 -35.14 -25.79 -15.47
CA LEU A 360 -34.81 -24.38 -15.47
C LEU A 360 -34.61 -23.93 -14.03
N THR A 361 -33.50 -23.27 -13.72
CA THR A 361 -33.27 -22.63 -12.41
C THR A 361 -33.20 -21.12 -12.59
N VAL A 362 -34.04 -20.41 -11.84
CA VAL A 362 -34.06 -18.95 -11.77
C VAL A 362 -33.47 -18.52 -10.43
N ASP A 363 -32.50 -17.60 -10.47
CA ASP A 363 -31.92 -16.95 -9.29
C ASP A 363 -31.68 -15.47 -9.59
N THR A 364 -32.42 -14.58 -8.94
CA THR A 364 -32.31 -13.13 -9.12
C THR A 364 -31.60 -12.45 -7.96
N THR A 365 -31.13 -13.21 -6.97
CA THR A 365 -30.54 -12.67 -5.74
C THR A 365 -29.02 -12.50 -5.88
N PRO A 366 -28.48 -11.28 -5.70
CA PRO A 366 -27.03 -11.09 -5.68
C PRO A 366 -26.38 -11.58 -4.38
N PRO A 367 -25.06 -11.90 -4.42
CA PRO A 367 -24.31 -12.25 -3.23
C PRO A 367 -24.29 -11.14 -2.19
N ILE A 368 -24.28 -11.52 -0.91
CA ILE A 368 -24.06 -10.61 0.22
C ILE A 368 -22.57 -10.62 0.56
N ILE A 369 -21.97 -9.45 0.79
CA ILE A 369 -20.52 -9.29 1.04
C ILE A 369 -20.30 -8.51 2.33
N ASN A 370 -19.54 -9.09 3.26
CA ASN A 370 -19.13 -8.45 4.51
C ASN A 370 -17.60 -8.36 4.58
N LEU A 371 -17.09 -7.13 4.74
CA LEU A 371 -15.65 -6.88 4.87
C LEU A 371 -15.21 -7.07 6.33
N ASN A 372 -14.18 -7.89 6.56
CA ASN A 372 -13.70 -8.24 7.90
C ASN A 372 -12.45 -7.43 8.29
N SER A 373 -11.45 -7.33 7.40
CA SER A 373 -10.19 -6.63 7.65
C SER A 373 -9.55 -6.14 6.34
N PRO A 374 -8.83 -5.00 6.34
CA PRO A 374 -8.67 -4.05 7.43
C PRO A 374 -10.00 -3.35 7.80
N ALA A 375 -10.06 -2.83 9.03
CA ALA A 375 -11.16 -2.00 9.48
C ALA A 375 -11.19 -0.69 8.68
N ASN A 376 -12.38 -0.11 8.50
CA ASN A 376 -12.47 1.18 7.83
C ASN A 376 -11.74 2.25 8.65
N GLN A 377 -10.98 3.10 7.97
CA GLN A 377 -10.14 4.18 8.53
C GLN A 377 -9.03 3.69 9.47
N SER A 378 -8.54 2.46 9.31
CA SER A 378 -7.40 1.97 10.11
C SER A 378 -6.08 2.60 9.69
N ASN A 379 -5.24 2.92 10.66
CA ASN A 379 -3.85 3.33 10.49
C ASN A 379 -2.93 2.11 10.64
N LEU A 380 -2.04 1.88 9.68
CA LEU A 380 -1.19 0.69 9.59
C LEU A 380 0.28 1.08 9.48
N THR A 381 1.13 0.40 10.24
CA THR A 381 2.59 0.62 10.28
C THR A 381 3.38 -0.34 9.39
N TYR A 382 2.69 -1.03 8.49
CA TYR A 382 3.23 -2.05 7.59
C TYR A 382 2.57 -1.96 6.22
N CYS A 383 3.32 -2.24 5.16
CA CYS A 383 2.86 -2.04 3.79
C CYS A 383 2.17 -3.25 3.15
N THR A 384 2.38 -4.45 3.69
CA THR A 384 1.80 -5.70 3.16
C THR A 384 0.49 -6.00 3.87
N ILE A 385 -0.64 -5.78 3.20
CA ILE A 385 -1.96 -5.82 3.83
C ILE A 385 -2.67 -7.13 3.50
N THR A 386 -3.18 -7.81 4.52
CA THR A 386 -4.10 -8.94 4.34
C THR A 386 -5.53 -8.45 4.39
N LEU A 387 -6.16 -8.43 3.22
CA LEU A 387 -7.59 -8.21 3.05
C LEU A 387 -8.34 -9.49 3.43
N ASN A 388 -9.44 -9.34 4.15
CA ASN A 388 -10.29 -10.44 4.61
C ASN A 388 -11.76 -10.02 4.47
N TRP A 389 -12.57 -10.86 3.83
CA TRP A 389 -14.01 -10.67 3.67
C TRP A 389 -14.73 -12.01 3.73
N THR A 390 -16.05 -11.96 3.89
CA THR A 390 -16.94 -13.11 3.74
C THR A 390 -17.98 -12.77 2.69
N ALA A 391 -18.28 -13.71 1.80
CA ALA A 391 -19.34 -13.58 0.82
C ALA A 391 -20.29 -14.77 0.96
N SER A 392 -21.59 -14.52 0.86
CA SER A 392 -22.63 -15.53 1.04
C SER A 392 -23.72 -15.40 0.00
N ASP A 393 -24.22 -16.55 -0.47
CA ASP A 393 -25.29 -16.67 -1.45
C ASP A 393 -26.10 -17.95 -1.20
N SER A 394 -27.32 -18.05 -1.74
CA SER A 394 -28.10 -19.30 -1.71
C SER A 394 -27.44 -20.41 -2.52
N HIS A 395 -26.64 -20.08 -3.52
CA HIS A 395 -25.97 -21.02 -4.39
C HIS A 395 -24.43 -21.00 -4.21
N PRO A 396 -23.77 -22.16 -4.25
CA PRO A 396 -22.31 -22.22 -4.15
C PRO A 396 -21.63 -21.77 -5.46
N GLY A 397 -20.39 -21.28 -5.34
CA GLY A 397 -19.58 -20.84 -6.48
C GLY A 397 -19.58 -19.33 -6.64
N LEU A 398 -18.79 -18.64 -5.79
CA LEU A 398 -18.65 -17.19 -5.80
C LEU A 398 -17.28 -16.78 -6.34
N THR A 399 -17.29 -16.01 -7.42
CA THR A 399 -16.10 -15.37 -7.97
C THR A 399 -16.04 -13.93 -7.49
N CYS A 400 -15.04 -13.57 -6.69
CA CYS A 400 -14.88 -12.23 -6.13
C CYS A 400 -13.72 -11.46 -6.78
N THR A 401 -14.01 -10.30 -7.32
CA THR A 401 -13.03 -9.30 -7.77
C THR A 401 -12.64 -8.41 -6.60
N ILE A 402 -11.37 -8.45 -6.23
CA ILE A 402 -10.74 -7.55 -5.26
C ILE A 402 -10.27 -6.31 -6.00
N ASN A 403 -10.64 -5.13 -5.52
CA ASN A 403 -10.16 -3.86 -6.02
C ASN A 403 -9.37 -3.13 -4.94
N VAL A 404 -8.13 -2.75 -5.23
CA VAL A 404 -7.27 -1.92 -4.38
C VAL A 404 -6.75 -0.77 -5.23
N ASP A 405 -7.17 0.45 -4.91
CA ASP A 405 -6.81 1.68 -5.65
C ASP A 405 -7.03 1.62 -7.17
N GLY A 406 -8.07 0.91 -7.62
CA GLY A 406 -8.39 0.71 -9.04
C GLY A 406 -7.68 -0.49 -9.68
N SER A 407 -6.71 -1.11 -9.00
CA SER A 407 -6.08 -2.36 -9.43
C SER A 407 -6.96 -3.53 -9.02
N THR A 408 -7.29 -4.42 -9.97
CA THR A 408 -8.21 -5.53 -9.75
C THR A 408 -7.53 -6.89 -9.83
N SER A 409 -7.96 -7.81 -8.98
CA SER A 409 -7.61 -9.24 -9.04
C SER A 409 -8.85 -10.09 -8.77
N ILE A 410 -8.83 -11.36 -9.14
CA ILE A 410 -9.97 -12.27 -9.00
C ILE A 410 -9.59 -13.41 -8.06
N LYS A 411 -10.53 -13.81 -7.19
CA LYS A 411 -10.39 -14.94 -6.30
C LYS A 411 -11.72 -15.70 -6.16
N GLU A 412 -11.65 -17.02 -6.25
CA GLU A 412 -12.74 -17.91 -5.89
C GLU A 412 -12.88 -17.99 -4.37
N CYS A 413 -14.10 -17.81 -3.87
CA CYS A 413 -14.41 -17.86 -2.46
C CYS A 413 -15.48 -18.92 -2.20
N ALA A 414 -15.23 -19.73 -1.17
CA ALA A 414 -16.26 -20.67 -0.69
C ALA A 414 -17.42 -19.90 -0.08
N ASN A 415 -18.64 -20.37 -0.34
CA ASN A 415 -19.87 -19.75 0.17
C ASN A 415 -19.85 -19.67 1.70
N ASN A 416 -20.23 -18.52 2.25
CA ASN A 416 -20.33 -18.24 3.69
C ASN A 416 -19.03 -18.56 4.48
N THR A 417 -17.87 -18.40 3.83
CA THR A 417 -16.55 -18.68 4.42
C THR A 417 -15.62 -17.47 4.25
N ALA A 418 -14.69 -17.29 5.18
CA ALA A 418 -13.72 -16.21 5.10
C ALA A 418 -12.76 -16.41 3.92
N CYS A 419 -12.65 -15.37 3.09
CA CYS A 419 -11.79 -15.29 1.93
C CYS A 419 -10.74 -14.20 2.19
N THR A 420 -9.48 -14.47 1.84
CA THR A 420 -8.36 -13.56 2.14
C THR A 420 -7.54 -13.26 0.90
N SER A 421 -6.92 -12.08 0.83
CA SER A 421 -5.94 -11.76 -0.20
C SER A 421 -4.87 -10.86 0.37
N THR A 422 -3.61 -11.13 0.05
CA THR A 422 -2.48 -10.32 0.53
C THR A 422 -1.99 -9.43 -0.59
N THR A 423 -1.82 -8.14 -0.32
CA THR A 423 -1.28 -7.18 -1.28
C THR A 423 0.25 -7.34 -1.41
N SER A 424 0.83 -6.83 -2.49
CA SER A 424 2.23 -6.42 -2.44
C SER A 424 2.40 -5.25 -1.45
N CYS A 425 3.65 -4.97 -1.07
CA CYS A 425 3.97 -3.78 -0.26
C CYS A 425 3.44 -2.52 -0.96
N LEU A 426 2.45 -1.88 -0.35
CA LEU A 426 1.88 -0.61 -0.79
C LEU A 426 2.75 0.56 -0.30
N SER A 427 2.74 1.67 -1.03
CA SER A 427 3.43 2.89 -0.59
C SER A 427 2.78 3.48 0.66
N ASP A 428 3.48 4.36 1.38
CA ASP A 428 2.83 5.17 2.41
C ASP A 428 1.77 6.08 1.77
N GLY A 429 0.70 6.35 2.52
CA GLY A 429 -0.44 7.13 2.06
C GLY A 429 -1.77 6.46 2.30
N THR A 430 -2.83 7.05 1.74
CA THR A 430 -4.20 6.58 1.90
C THR A 430 -4.58 5.67 0.74
N HIS A 431 -5.11 4.49 1.08
CA HIS A 431 -5.51 3.45 0.15
C HIS A 431 -6.99 3.11 0.33
N SER A 432 -7.61 2.66 -0.75
CA SER A 432 -9.02 2.29 -0.81
C SER A 432 -9.19 0.88 -1.35
N TRP A 433 -10.15 0.14 -0.81
CA TRP A 433 -10.46 -1.19 -1.28
C TRP A 433 -11.95 -1.52 -1.19
N ASN A 434 -12.43 -2.34 -2.14
CA ASN A 434 -13.75 -2.95 -2.12
C ASN A 434 -13.72 -4.32 -2.81
N ILE A 435 -14.77 -5.09 -2.59
CA ILE A 435 -14.92 -6.44 -3.15
C ILE A 435 -16.21 -6.47 -3.97
N THR A 436 -16.14 -6.97 -5.20
CA THR A 436 -17.31 -7.28 -6.03
C THR A 436 -17.40 -8.79 -6.19
N CYS A 437 -18.46 -9.43 -5.69
CA CYS A 437 -18.65 -10.87 -5.85
C CYS A 437 -19.79 -11.14 -6.84
N LYS A 438 -19.60 -12.16 -7.67
CA LYS A 438 -20.56 -12.64 -8.65
C LYS A 438 -20.87 -14.11 -8.39
N ASP A 439 -22.14 -14.48 -8.47
CA ASP A 439 -22.59 -15.86 -8.38
C ASP A 439 -22.47 -16.62 -9.71
N SER A 440 -22.87 -17.89 -9.70
CA SER A 440 -22.90 -18.74 -10.89
C SER A 440 -24.05 -18.45 -11.87
N TYR A 441 -25.01 -17.59 -11.51
CA TYR A 441 -26.21 -17.24 -12.30
C TYR A 441 -26.11 -15.88 -12.99
N GLY A 442 -25.07 -15.10 -12.67
CA GLY A 442 -24.82 -13.79 -13.26
C GLY A 442 -25.07 -12.62 -12.32
N ASN A 443 -25.62 -12.85 -11.12
CA ASN A 443 -25.88 -11.79 -10.17
C ASN A 443 -24.58 -11.32 -9.52
N SER A 444 -24.47 -10.02 -9.29
CA SER A 444 -23.27 -9.43 -8.71
C SER A 444 -23.62 -8.32 -7.75
N ASN A 445 -22.82 -8.19 -6.71
CA ASN A 445 -22.91 -7.11 -5.74
C ASN A 445 -21.51 -6.59 -5.42
N THR A 446 -21.42 -5.34 -4.98
CA THR A 446 -20.17 -4.69 -4.56
C THR A 446 -20.31 -4.23 -3.12
N SER A 447 -19.33 -4.54 -2.28
CA SER A 447 -19.27 -4.10 -0.89
C SER A 447 -19.18 -2.57 -0.76
N GLU A 448 -19.29 -2.05 0.47
CA GLU A 448 -18.80 -0.69 0.72
C GLU A 448 -17.31 -0.55 0.35
N THR A 449 -16.88 0.68 0.07
CA THR A 449 -15.45 0.99 -0.08
C THR A 449 -14.88 1.37 1.27
N ARG A 450 -13.85 0.64 1.71
CA ARG A 450 -13.11 0.94 2.93
C ARG A 450 -11.81 1.63 2.60
N ILE A 451 -11.39 2.50 3.52
CA ILE A 451 -10.16 3.28 3.42
C ILE A 451 -9.23 2.83 4.55
N PHE A 452 -7.93 2.77 4.30
CA PHE A 452 -6.90 2.63 5.33
C PHE A 452 -5.69 3.48 4.96
N THR A 453 -4.89 3.87 5.94
CA THR A 453 -3.70 4.70 5.73
C THR A 453 -2.47 3.95 6.20
N ILE A 454 -1.42 3.94 5.37
CA ILE A 454 -0.13 3.32 5.65
C ILE A 454 0.90 4.41 5.96
N ASP A 455 1.65 4.18 7.03
CA ASP A 455 2.85 4.94 7.38
C ASP A 455 3.89 3.99 7.94
N THR A 456 4.91 3.68 7.14
CA THR A 456 6.02 2.80 7.53
C THR A 456 7.25 3.56 7.97
N THR A 457 7.22 4.90 7.97
CA THR A 457 8.38 5.74 8.23
C THR A 457 8.41 6.22 9.67
N PRO A 458 9.43 5.87 10.47
CA PRO A 458 9.59 6.46 11.79
C PRO A 458 10.00 7.95 11.71
N PRO A 459 9.69 8.73 12.77
CA PRO A 459 10.09 10.14 12.82
C PRO A 459 11.61 10.33 12.76
N ASN A 460 12.05 11.47 12.23
CA ASN A 460 13.45 11.91 12.26
C ASN A 460 13.67 12.84 13.46
N ILE A 461 14.69 12.59 14.27
CA ILE A 461 14.97 13.32 15.51
C ILE A 461 16.35 13.99 15.43
N ASN A 462 16.41 15.28 15.76
CA ASN A 462 17.63 16.03 15.88
C ASN A 462 17.82 16.59 17.30
N LEU A 463 19.02 16.42 17.85
CA LEU A 463 19.41 16.96 19.14
C LEU A 463 19.89 18.41 18.93
N VAL A 464 19.20 19.38 19.50
CA VAL A 464 19.48 20.80 19.29
C VAL A 464 20.46 21.32 20.34
N TYR A 465 20.16 21.12 21.62
CA TYR A 465 20.94 21.63 22.75
C TYR A 465 20.83 20.66 23.94
N ILE A 466 21.83 20.44 24.79
CA ILE A 466 23.20 20.98 24.81
C ILE A 466 24.13 20.38 23.75
N ALA A 467 25.28 21.03 23.52
CA ALA A 467 26.33 20.51 22.64
C ALA A 467 26.94 19.20 23.18
N ASN A 468 27.43 18.36 22.26
CA ASN A 468 28.10 17.12 22.64
C ASN A 468 29.46 17.41 23.29
N ASN A 469 29.82 16.62 24.32
CA ASN A 469 31.05 16.74 25.11
C ASN A 469 31.24 18.09 25.81
N LEU A 470 30.13 18.77 26.13
CA LEU A 470 30.18 20.01 26.92
C LEU A 470 30.67 19.71 28.34
N GLN A 471 31.57 20.55 28.84
CA GLN A 471 31.92 20.58 30.27
C GLN A 471 31.32 21.85 30.87
N THR A 472 30.51 21.71 31.93
CA THR A 472 29.84 22.85 32.55
C THR A 472 29.79 22.72 34.08
N PRO A 473 29.96 23.82 34.82
CA PRO A 473 29.74 23.85 36.26
C PRO A 473 28.30 24.22 36.66
N GLN A 474 27.40 24.38 35.69
CA GLN A 474 25.97 24.61 35.94
C GLN A 474 25.27 23.33 36.36
N CYS A 475 24.31 23.42 37.29
CA CYS A 475 23.44 22.29 37.63
C CYS A 475 22.13 22.30 36.87
N ASN A 476 21.55 23.48 36.63
CA ASN A 476 20.31 23.59 35.87
C ASN A 476 20.64 23.75 34.39
N ILE A 477 20.49 22.67 33.64
CA ILE A 477 20.85 22.64 32.22
C ILE A 477 19.58 22.52 31.39
N ASP A 478 19.42 23.42 30.41
CA ASP A 478 18.38 23.29 29.40
C ASP A 478 18.79 22.26 28.36
N PHE A 479 17.84 21.44 27.95
CA PHE A 479 17.99 20.51 26.84
C PHE A 479 16.88 20.77 25.84
N SER A 480 17.20 20.65 24.56
CA SER A 480 16.29 20.85 23.45
C SER A 480 16.56 19.83 22.34
N CYS A 481 15.50 19.21 21.84
CA CYS A 481 15.52 18.38 20.64
C CYS A 481 14.27 18.64 19.83
N ASN A 482 14.31 18.31 18.54
CA ASN A 482 13.17 18.40 17.66
C ASN A 482 12.97 17.12 16.87
N ALA A 483 11.76 16.89 16.41
CA ALA A 483 11.41 15.77 15.56
C ALA A 483 10.54 16.23 14.40
N THR A 484 10.71 15.58 13.26
CA THR A 484 9.92 15.81 12.04
C THR A 484 9.43 14.49 11.50
N ASP A 485 8.20 14.49 11.01
CA ASP A 485 7.56 13.36 10.37
C ASP A 485 6.53 13.85 9.35
N ASN A 486 6.31 13.11 8.27
CA ASN A 486 5.37 13.50 7.21
C ASN A 486 3.90 13.44 7.69
N ASN A 487 3.61 12.59 8.66
CA ASN A 487 2.29 12.33 9.22
C ASN A 487 2.13 12.97 10.61
N GLY A 488 3.12 13.76 11.04
CA GLY A 488 3.12 14.52 12.27
C GLY A 488 3.60 13.74 13.49
N ILE A 489 3.92 14.47 14.56
CA ILE A 489 4.51 13.92 15.79
C ILE A 489 3.43 13.79 16.87
N LYS A 490 3.26 12.57 17.40
CA LYS A 490 2.37 12.28 18.55
C LYS A 490 3.01 12.73 19.85
N ASN A 491 4.28 12.38 20.09
CA ASN A 491 5.00 12.84 21.27
C ASN A 491 6.53 12.79 21.10
N ILE A 492 7.23 13.59 21.90
CA ILE A 492 8.69 13.57 22.06
C ILE A 492 9.01 13.39 23.54
N THR A 493 9.87 12.42 23.83
CA THR A 493 10.40 12.12 25.16
C THR A 493 11.90 12.38 25.18
N LEU A 494 12.33 13.31 26.03
CA LEU A 494 13.74 13.58 26.29
C LEU A 494 14.19 12.77 27.49
N VAL A 495 15.29 12.02 27.38
CA VAL A 495 15.79 11.11 28.41
C VAL A 495 17.24 11.43 28.76
N ILE A 496 17.57 11.43 30.05
CA ILE A 496 18.92 11.64 30.61
C ILE A 496 19.28 10.45 31.51
N TRP A 497 20.52 9.98 31.41
CA TRP A 497 21.08 8.94 32.27
C TRP A 497 22.54 9.25 32.62
N ASN A 498 23.04 8.67 33.70
CA ASN A 498 24.43 8.79 34.13
C ASN A 498 25.32 7.67 33.51
N THR A 499 26.61 7.65 33.84
CA THR A 499 27.56 6.63 33.33
C THR A 499 27.29 5.20 33.78
N THR A 500 26.56 4.99 34.87
CA THR A 500 26.13 3.64 35.30
C THR A 500 24.92 3.13 34.50
N ALA A 501 24.47 3.90 33.50
CA ALA A 501 23.24 3.70 32.75
C ALA A 501 21.98 3.71 33.63
N GLU A 502 22.08 4.24 34.85
CA GLU A 502 20.92 4.51 35.66
C GLU A 502 20.17 5.69 35.07
N TYR A 503 18.90 5.45 34.81
CA TYR A 503 17.97 6.45 34.34
C TYR A 503 17.89 7.58 35.37
N TYR A 504 18.23 8.80 34.95
CA TYR A 504 18.24 9.97 35.81
C TYR A 504 16.88 10.67 35.79
N SER A 505 16.40 11.01 34.59
CA SER A 505 15.13 11.69 34.40
C SER A 505 14.67 11.60 32.95
N ASN A 506 13.38 11.79 32.71
CA ASN A 506 12.84 12.06 31.39
C ASN A 506 11.73 13.09 31.45
N SER A 507 11.34 13.56 30.27
CA SER A 507 10.11 14.30 30.14
C SER A 507 9.49 14.10 28.77
N THR A 508 8.20 13.77 28.75
CA THR A 508 7.39 13.56 27.53
C THR A 508 6.45 14.73 27.28
N GLN A 509 6.34 15.17 26.03
CA GLN A 509 5.39 16.19 25.59
C GLN A 509 4.65 15.67 24.37
N SER A 510 3.33 15.70 24.45
CA SER A 510 2.46 15.32 23.34
C SER A 510 2.27 16.49 22.38
N ASN A 511 1.98 16.18 21.11
CA ASN A 511 1.60 17.13 20.07
C ASN A 511 2.59 18.29 19.90
N SER A 512 3.88 18.00 19.99
CA SER A 512 4.95 18.99 19.81
C SER A 512 6.06 18.42 18.93
N ILE A 513 6.56 19.26 18.01
CA ILE A 513 7.72 18.96 17.16
C ILE A 513 9.05 19.34 17.83
N ILE A 514 9.01 20.08 18.94
CA ILE A 514 10.19 20.49 19.71
C ILE A 514 9.93 20.16 21.17
N ARG A 515 10.95 19.64 21.86
CA ARG A 515 10.93 19.49 23.30
C ARG A 515 12.08 20.25 23.93
N THR A 516 11.76 21.20 24.80
CA THR A 516 12.72 21.89 25.65
C THR A 516 12.42 21.62 27.14
N VAL A 517 13.45 21.27 27.92
CA VAL A 517 13.34 20.94 29.34
C VAL A 517 14.57 21.41 30.09
N ASN A 518 14.36 22.06 31.23
CA ASN A 518 15.42 22.30 32.20
C ASN A 518 15.49 21.12 33.19
N PHE A 519 16.66 20.50 33.33
CA PHE A 519 16.89 19.46 34.33
C PHE A 519 17.87 19.93 35.41
N PRO A 520 17.51 19.85 36.71
CA PRO A 520 18.42 20.12 37.81
C PRO A 520 19.32 18.92 38.10
N LEU A 521 20.61 19.02 37.78
CA LEU A 521 21.62 17.98 37.98
C LEU A 521 22.43 18.24 39.25
N GLY A 522 22.08 17.52 40.33
CA GLY A 522 22.66 17.77 41.67
C GLY A 522 24.12 17.29 41.86
N SER A 523 24.58 16.30 41.10
CA SER A 523 25.89 15.65 41.30
C SER A 523 26.89 15.93 40.16
N GLU A 524 28.16 16.07 40.51
CA GLU A 524 29.25 16.00 39.53
C GLU A 524 29.27 14.61 38.89
N GLY A 525 29.60 14.57 37.60
CA GLY A 525 29.65 13.33 36.86
C GLY A 525 29.46 13.51 35.36
N ASN A 526 29.67 12.40 34.65
CA ASN A 526 29.39 12.31 33.23
C ASN A 526 27.95 11.82 33.02
N TYR A 527 27.24 12.51 32.15
CA TYR A 527 25.86 12.22 31.81
C TYR A 527 25.72 12.05 30.30
N LYS A 528 24.69 11.31 29.91
CA LYS A 528 24.28 11.12 28.52
C LYS A 528 22.81 11.45 28.37
N TRP A 529 22.43 11.93 27.20
CA TRP A 529 21.04 12.23 26.90
C TRP A 529 20.70 11.94 25.43
N ASN A 530 19.42 11.70 25.18
CA ASN A 530 18.85 11.51 23.84
C ASN A 530 17.35 11.84 23.85
N CYS A 531 16.71 11.84 22.68
CA CYS A 531 15.28 11.99 22.50
C CYS A 531 14.69 10.82 21.70
N LEU A 532 13.51 10.37 22.12
CA LEU A 532 12.65 9.38 21.48
C LEU A 532 11.39 10.10 21.01
N ALA A 533 11.02 9.95 19.73
CA ALA A 533 9.77 10.48 19.21
C ALA A 533 8.88 9.36 18.69
N TYR A 534 7.57 9.56 18.83
CA TYR A 534 6.52 8.76 18.20
C TYR A 534 5.75 9.65 17.22
N ASP A 535 5.48 9.14 16.02
CA ASP A 535 4.57 9.77 15.07
C ASP A 535 3.09 9.48 15.42
N THR A 536 2.16 9.99 14.62
CA THR A 536 0.72 9.77 14.81
C THR A 536 0.24 8.34 14.52
N PHE A 537 1.08 7.51 13.88
CA PHE A 537 0.86 6.11 13.52
C PHE A 537 1.55 5.13 14.48
N ASP A 538 2.19 5.65 15.55
CA ASP A 538 2.96 4.90 16.54
C ASP A 538 4.28 4.29 16.03
N ASN A 539 4.79 4.70 14.87
CA ASN A 539 6.20 4.46 14.57
C ASN A 539 7.07 5.35 15.46
N TYR A 540 8.25 4.85 15.82
CA TYR A 540 9.12 5.54 16.75
C TYR A 540 10.58 5.42 16.37
N ASN A 541 11.35 6.43 16.77
CA ASN A 541 12.79 6.42 16.59
C ASN A 541 13.49 7.23 17.68
N TRP A 542 14.76 6.90 17.91
CA TRP A 542 15.67 7.70 18.74
C TRP A 542 16.52 8.61 17.85
N ALA A 543 17.04 9.71 18.40
CA ALA A 543 18.09 10.42 17.68
C ALA A 543 19.30 9.49 17.50
N ALA A 544 19.96 9.59 16.34
CA ALA A 544 20.94 8.61 15.87
C ALA A 544 22.09 8.34 16.86
N ASN A 545 22.49 9.35 17.65
CA ASN A 545 23.58 9.23 18.61
C ASN A 545 23.21 9.89 19.93
N ASN A 546 23.56 9.23 21.03
CA ASN A 546 23.52 9.82 22.37
C ASN A 546 24.56 10.94 22.47
N ARG A 547 24.21 12.07 23.08
CA ARG A 547 25.17 13.12 23.43
C ARG A 547 25.65 12.95 24.88
N SER A 548 26.93 13.19 25.12
CA SER A 548 27.55 13.21 26.45
C SER A 548 27.87 14.62 26.91
N PHE A 549 27.92 14.83 28.22
CA PHE A 549 28.40 16.06 28.85
C PHE A 549 28.85 15.78 30.28
N ASP A 550 29.72 16.65 30.81
CA ASP A 550 30.25 16.54 32.16
C ASP A 550 29.80 17.72 33.02
N VAL A 551 29.23 17.40 34.18
CA VAL A 551 29.03 18.37 35.27
C VAL A 551 30.28 18.34 36.14
N VAL A 552 31.05 19.43 36.13
CA VAL A 552 32.36 19.55 36.79
C VAL A 552 32.37 20.66 37.84
N ASN A 553 33.27 20.57 38.82
CA ASN A 553 33.44 21.63 39.81
C ASN A 553 34.10 22.89 39.21
N ILE A 554 33.86 24.07 39.77
CA ILE A 554 34.40 25.36 39.29
C ILE A 554 35.92 25.43 39.54
N THR A 555 36.70 25.59 38.46
CA THR A 555 38.15 25.84 38.56
C THR A 555 38.50 27.29 38.26
N ILE A 556 39.47 27.83 39.00
CA ILE A 556 39.93 29.22 38.90
C ILE A 556 41.43 29.22 38.63
N SER A 557 41.86 29.93 37.59
CA SER A 557 43.27 30.14 37.24
C SER A 557 43.64 31.59 37.43
N LEU A 558 44.66 31.88 38.23
CA LEU A 558 45.16 33.24 38.42
C LEU A 558 46.12 33.61 37.28
N VAL A 559 45.92 34.76 36.66
CA VAL A 559 46.71 35.20 35.49
C VAL A 559 47.71 36.27 35.90
N SER A 560 47.24 37.40 36.45
CA SER A 560 48.08 38.54 36.83
C SER A 560 47.61 39.13 38.18
N PRO A 561 48.51 39.65 39.04
CA PRO A 561 49.96 39.55 38.94
C PRO A 561 50.49 38.13 39.03
N SER A 562 51.69 37.92 38.51
CA SER A 562 52.49 36.72 38.78
C SER A 562 52.83 36.66 40.27
N ASN A 563 53.04 35.46 40.80
CA ASN A 563 53.37 35.29 42.20
C ASN A 563 54.71 35.98 42.54
N ASN A 564 54.77 36.69 43.67
CA ASN A 564 55.89 37.52 44.13
C ASN A 564 56.26 38.70 43.21
N THR A 565 55.32 39.22 42.41
CA THR A 565 55.57 40.42 41.60
C THR A 565 55.81 41.64 42.50
N ILE A 566 56.80 42.48 42.15
CA ILE A 566 57.04 43.77 42.82
C ILE A 566 56.54 44.90 41.90
N PHE A 567 55.61 45.72 42.39
CA PHE A 567 55.08 46.87 41.69
C PHE A 567 55.74 48.17 42.16
N ALA A 568 56.21 48.98 41.22
CA ALA A 568 56.71 50.34 41.46
C ALA A 568 55.58 51.40 41.48
N ALA A 569 54.32 50.98 41.31
CA ALA A 569 53.14 51.82 41.32
C ALA A 569 52.09 51.24 42.27
N ASN A 570 51.30 52.10 42.89
CA ASN A 570 50.26 51.72 43.85
C ASN A 570 48.94 51.24 43.22
N SER A 571 48.77 51.40 41.91
CA SER A 571 47.62 50.88 41.14
C SER A 571 47.94 49.50 40.59
N VAL A 572 47.23 48.47 41.07
CA VAL A 572 47.46 47.06 40.70
C VAL A 572 46.23 46.49 40.01
N THR A 573 46.44 45.83 38.86
CA THR A 573 45.39 45.13 38.12
C THR A 573 45.54 43.61 38.28
N PHE A 574 44.48 43.00 38.78
CA PHE A 574 44.32 41.56 38.96
C PHE A 574 43.56 40.98 37.78
N VAL A 575 44.01 39.83 37.28
CA VAL A 575 43.35 39.08 36.21
C VAL A 575 43.28 37.62 36.61
N TRP A 576 42.10 37.01 36.48
CA TRP A 576 41.87 35.59 36.70
C TRP A 576 40.89 35.03 35.68
N GLN A 577 40.95 33.72 35.46
CA GLN A 577 40.16 33.01 34.47
C GLN A 577 39.39 31.84 35.11
N THR A 578 38.29 31.47 34.47
CA THR A 578 37.44 30.33 34.81
C THR A 578 37.20 29.47 33.56
N GLN A 579 36.96 28.18 33.75
CA GLN A 579 36.73 27.22 32.66
C GLN A 579 35.47 27.48 31.80
N ALA A 580 34.49 28.18 32.37
CA ALA A 580 33.23 28.56 31.71
C ALA A 580 32.70 29.85 32.34
N ILE A 581 31.81 30.56 31.67
CA ILE A 581 31.19 31.79 32.19
C ILE A 581 30.48 31.46 33.53
N GLN A 582 30.86 32.16 34.59
CA GLN A 582 30.24 32.03 35.93
C GLN A 582 29.38 33.23 36.26
N SER A 583 28.38 33.03 37.12
CA SER A 583 27.44 34.09 37.50
C SER A 583 28.12 35.16 38.36
N ASN A 584 28.87 34.76 39.39
CA ASN A 584 29.50 35.70 40.34
C ASN A 584 30.93 35.26 40.70
N CYS A 585 31.88 36.19 40.78
CA CYS A 585 33.20 35.91 41.35
C CYS A 585 33.63 37.04 42.28
N THR A 586 34.27 36.65 43.37
CA THR A 586 34.84 37.53 44.39
C THR A 586 36.35 37.52 44.31
N ILE A 587 36.97 38.70 44.33
CA ILE A 587 38.40 38.87 44.61
C ILE A 587 38.59 39.37 46.04
N GLN A 588 39.61 38.87 46.72
CA GLN A 588 40.08 39.38 48.01
C GLN A 588 41.56 39.73 47.93
N ILE A 589 41.90 40.89 48.47
CA ILE A 589 43.26 41.39 48.62
C ILE A 589 43.46 41.68 50.11
N ALA A 590 44.53 41.18 50.71
CA ALA A 590 44.82 41.29 52.14
C ALA A 590 46.27 41.68 52.39
N SER A 591 46.54 42.28 53.54
CA SER A 591 47.90 42.59 54.01
C SER A 591 48.55 41.43 54.77
N ASP A 592 47.86 40.29 54.89
CA ASP A 592 48.37 39.06 55.51
C ASP A 592 47.89 37.80 54.77
N GLY A 593 48.70 36.74 54.82
CA GLY A 593 48.40 35.48 54.13
C GLY A 593 47.22 34.69 54.70
N GLY A 594 46.75 35.02 55.91
CA GLY A 594 45.56 34.43 56.53
C GLY A 594 44.26 35.08 56.08
N PHE A 595 44.34 36.21 55.36
CA PHE A 595 43.19 37.04 54.98
C PHE A 595 42.38 37.53 56.19
N ALA A 596 43.03 37.78 57.33
CA ALA A 596 42.39 38.38 58.50
C ALA A 596 42.18 39.89 58.32
N ASN A 597 43.09 40.56 57.60
CA ASN A 597 43.08 41.99 57.33
C ASN A 597 42.85 42.22 55.83
N ILE A 598 41.57 42.28 55.43
CA ILE A 598 41.18 42.56 54.05
C ILE A 598 41.44 44.04 53.74
N VAL A 599 42.24 44.27 52.72
CA VAL A 599 42.58 45.60 52.19
C VAL A 599 41.55 46.02 51.15
N ASP A 600 41.14 45.08 50.29
CA ASP A 600 40.06 45.30 49.34
C ASP A 600 39.35 43.98 49.00
N SER A 601 38.06 44.06 48.72
CA SER A 601 37.29 42.93 48.21
C SER A 601 36.15 43.44 47.34
N LYS A 602 36.00 42.83 46.17
CA LYS A 602 34.93 43.15 45.22
C LYS A 602 34.33 41.92 44.59
N TRP A 603 33.06 42.05 44.27
CA TRP A 603 32.37 41.18 43.33
C TRP A 603 32.61 41.71 41.92
N SER A 604 33.13 40.84 41.06
CA SER A 604 33.26 41.12 39.63
C SER A 604 31.92 40.86 38.95
N ILE A 605 31.42 41.86 38.22
CA ILE A 605 30.12 41.86 37.53
C ILE A 605 30.26 41.35 36.07
N ASN A 606 31.48 41.10 35.59
CA ASN A 606 31.71 40.76 34.19
C ASN A 606 31.44 39.25 33.93
N ASN A 607 30.49 38.97 33.04
CA ASN A 607 30.09 37.62 32.59
C ASN A 607 31.01 37.08 31.47
N THR A 608 32.32 37.12 31.71
CA THR A 608 33.33 36.55 30.81
C THR A 608 34.14 35.48 31.55
N THR A 609 34.76 34.58 30.78
CA THR A 609 35.66 33.55 31.34
C THR A 609 36.90 34.18 31.98
N GLU A 610 37.42 35.26 31.38
CA GLU A 610 38.45 36.12 31.96
C GLU A 610 37.85 37.30 32.71
N ARG A 611 38.41 37.63 33.87
CA ARG A 611 37.96 38.72 34.73
C ARG A 611 39.14 39.57 35.15
N ASN A 612 38.88 40.87 35.31
CA ASN A 612 39.86 41.81 35.79
C ASN A 612 39.29 42.69 36.91
N TYR A 613 40.18 43.17 37.76
CA TYR A 613 39.88 44.17 38.79
C TYR A 613 41.11 45.02 39.06
N THR A 614 40.96 46.34 39.09
CA THR A 614 42.04 47.28 39.39
C THR A 614 41.71 48.03 40.67
N THR A 615 42.67 48.11 41.59
CA THR A 615 42.54 48.88 42.84
C THR A 615 43.83 49.62 43.18
N ILE A 616 43.72 50.63 44.05
CA ILE A 616 44.83 51.46 44.53
C ILE A 616 45.15 51.07 45.97
N LEU A 617 46.41 50.76 46.25
CA LEU A 617 46.90 50.34 47.57
C LEU A 617 47.65 51.50 48.23
N ASN A 618 47.16 51.97 49.37
CA ASN A 618 47.64 53.22 49.97
C ASN A 618 49.00 53.13 50.68
N ASN A 619 49.51 51.92 50.91
CA ASN A 619 50.77 51.69 51.62
C ASN A 619 51.68 50.76 50.82
N ASP A 620 52.98 51.01 50.89
CA ASP A 620 53.99 50.04 50.48
C ASP A 620 53.98 48.83 51.42
N GLY A 621 54.31 47.65 50.89
CA GLY A 621 54.35 46.41 51.65
C GLY A 621 53.95 45.18 50.85
N ASP A 622 53.92 44.04 51.54
CA ASP A 622 53.52 42.74 50.99
C ASP A 622 52.01 42.54 51.08
N TYR A 623 51.42 42.04 50.00
CA TYR A 623 50.00 41.79 49.85
C TYR A 623 49.74 40.39 49.30
N TYR A 624 48.56 39.87 49.63
CA TYR A 624 48.09 38.54 49.27
C TYR A 624 46.76 38.66 48.56
N TRP A 625 46.55 37.89 47.49
CA TRP A 625 45.27 37.89 46.80
C TRP A 625 44.83 36.49 46.38
N ARG A 626 43.50 36.33 46.30
CA ARG A 626 42.82 35.10 45.88
C ARG A 626 41.46 35.43 45.27
N ALA A 627 40.93 34.52 44.47
CA ALA A 627 39.63 34.63 43.84
C ALA A 627 38.75 33.41 44.12
N LYS A 628 37.43 33.61 44.13
CA LYS A 628 36.40 32.59 44.33
C LYS A 628 35.22 32.87 43.41
N CYS A 629 34.52 31.85 42.95
CA CYS A 629 33.41 31.98 42.00
C CYS A 629 32.22 31.09 42.37
N ASP A 630 31.02 31.51 41.97
CA ASP A 630 29.76 30.83 42.19
C ASP A 630 29.03 30.58 40.86
N SER A 631 28.41 29.41 40.74
CA SER A 631 27.42 29.06 39.71
C SER A 631 25.99 29.17 40.28
N ASP A 632 25.00 28.65 39.56
CA ASP A 632 23.59 28.62 39.98
C ASP A 632 23.34 27.73 41.23
N CYS A 633 24.25 26.81 41.52
CA CYS A 633 24.10 25.78 42.55
C CYS A 633 25.41 25.43 43.28
N ARG A 634 26.57 25.83 42.76
CA ARG A 634 27.88 25.47 43.31
C ARG A 634 28.69 26.71 43.62
N THR A 635 29.52 26.57 44.63
CA THR A 635 30.46 27.60 45.06
C THR A 635 31.86 27.00 45.05
N SER A 636 32.79 27.62 44.34
CA SER A 636 34.17 27.16 44.28
C SER A 636 34.85 27.30 45.65
N GLY A 637 35.92 26.53 45.86
CA GLY A 637 36.93 26.92 46.83
C GLY A 637 37.58 28.25 46.44
N TRP A 638 38.33 28.86 47.36
CA TRP A 638 39.27 29.91 46.98
C TRP A 638 40.34 29.32 46.06
N SER A 639 40.81 30.12 45.09
CA SER A 639 42.01 29.83 44.31
C SER A 639 43.22 29.63 45.21
N GLU A 640 44.34 29.23 44.60
CA GLU A 640 45.64 29.46 45.23
C GLU A 640 45.79 30.92 45.68
N THR A 641 46.53 31.14 46.76
CA THR A 641 46.89 32.47 47.22
C THR A 641 48.16 32.90 46.51
N ARG A 642 48.14 34.08 45.87
CA ARG A 642 49.34 34.71 45.31
C ARG A 642 49.77 35.91 46.12
N THR A 643 51.08 36.12 46.17
CA THR A 643 51.74 37.23 46.84
C THR A 643 52.21 38.27 45.84
N PHE A 644 52.29 39.53 46.25
CA PHE A 644 52.94 40.60 45.51
C PHE A 644 53.34 41.72 46.50
N SER A 645 54.28 42.56 46.12
CA SER A 645 54.72 43.69 46.96
C SER A 645 54.54 45.00 46.21
N VAL A 646 54.12 46.05 46.91
CA VAL A 646 54.15 47.42 46.39
C VAL A 646 55.33 48.13 47.04
N SER A 647 56.23 48.65 46.22
CA SER A 647 57.39 49.43 46.64
C SER A 647 57.52 50.63 45.71
N THR A 648 56.91 51.75 46.11
CA THR A 648 56.97 52.98 45.33
C THR A 648 58.32 53.69 45.54
N PRO A 649 58.94 54.27 44.50
CA PRO A 649 60.18 55.04 44.69
C PRO A 649 59.91 56.29 45.53
N PRO A 650 60.91 56.77 46.32
CA PRO A 650 60.74 57.98 47.10
C PRO A 650 60.47 59.21 46.21
N PRO A 651 59.75 60.23 46.72
CA PRO A 651 59.47 61.46 45.98
C PRO A 651 60.76 62.15 45.48
N GLU A 652 60.78 62.56 44.22
CA GLU A 652 61.89 63.35 43.67
C GLU A 652 61.75 64.84 44.03
N ILE A 653 62.79 65.42 44.63
CA ILE A 653 62.85 66.84 45.03
C ILE A 653 64.03 67.51 44.31
N ASN A 654 63.77 68.57 43.55
CA ASN A 654 64.78 69.31 42.80
C ASN A 654 64.81 70.79 43.22
N PHE A 655 66.00 71.38 43.41
CA PHE A 655 66.16 72.83 43.56
C PHE A 655 66.14 73.50 42.18
N ILE A 656 65.35 74.56 42.04
CA ILE A 656 65.18 75.28 40.78
C ILE A 656 65.53 76.77 40.96
N ASN A 657 65.88 77.44 39.86
CA ASN A 657 66.19 78.88 39.84
C ASN A 657 64.99 79.71 40.39
N PRO A 658 65.17 80.80 41.18
CA PRO A 658 66.40 81.51 41.55
C PRO A 658 67.19 80.98 42.75
N THR A 659 67.01 79.71 43.19
CA THR A 659 67.80 79.13 44.28
C THR A 659 69.30 79.22 44.00
N PRO A 660 70.10 79.92 44.83
CA PRO A 660 71.53 80.01 44.61
C PRO A 660 72.21 78.65 44.69
N SER A 661 73.27 78.48 43.91
CA SER A 661 74.12 77.30 43.98
C SER A 661 74.68 77.11 45.41
N ASN A 662 74.94 75.86 45.77
CA ASN A 662 75.56 75.54 47.06
C ASN A 662 76.85 76.35 47.28
N ASN A 663 77.10 76.79 48.52
CA ASN A 663 78.22 77.66 48.94
C ASN A 663 78.27 79.08 48.33
N THR A 664 77.18 79.59 47.75
CA THR A 664 77.13 80.98 47.29
C THR A 664 77.21 81.96 48.47
N ILE A 665 78.14 82.93 48.39
CA ILE A 665 78.23 84.04 49.34
C ILE A 665 77.42 85.21 48.77
N LEU A 666 76.41 85.66 49.50
CA LEU A 666 75.53 86.75 49.10
C LEU A 666 75.76 87.98 49.99
N CYS A 667 75.77 89.17 49.39
CA CYS A 667 75.89 90.45 50.11
C CYS A 667 74.53 91.00 50.55
N GLN A 668 73.53 90.13 50.73
CA GLN A 668 72.18 90.47 51.12
C GLN A 668 71.76 89.62 52.31
N ASN A 669 70.84 90.15 53.11
CA ASN A 669 70.32 89.45 54.27
C ASN A 669 69.15 88.53 53.90
N TRP A 670 68.99 88.10 52.65
CA TRP A 670 68.00 87.09 52.29
C TRP A 670 68.43 86.24 51.11
N THR A 671 67.82 85.06 50.95
CA THR A 671 68.04 84.21 49.76
C THR A 671 66.74 83.51 49.39
N PRO A 672 66.39 83.41 48.08
CA PRO A 672 65.27 82.60 47.64
C PRO A 672 65.65 81.12 47.65
N ILE A 673 64.80 80.24 48.18
CA ILE A 673 64.85 78.79 47.97
C ILE A 673 63.59 78.37 47.24
N ASN A 674 63.75 77.78 46.06
CA ASN A 674 62.70 77.33 45.16
C ASN A 674 62.93 75.85 44.83
N ILE A 675 61.89 75.04 45.01
CA ILE A 675 61.94 73.58 44.86
C ILE A 675 60.79 73.09 43.98
N SER A 676 61.00 72.02 43.22
CA SER A 676 59.93 71.23 42.61
C SER A 676 59.87 69.83 43.23
N ILE A 677 58.66 69.35 43.48
CA ILE A 677 58.38 68.01 43.99
C ILE A 677 57.50 67.30 42.95
N ASN A 678 57.92 66.11 42.51
CA ASN A 678 57.15 65.30 41.57
C ASN A 678 56.59 64.05 42.27
N GLU A 679 55.44 64.19 42.94
CA GLU A 679 54.73 63.12 43.64
C GLU A 679 53.22 63.36 43.54
N GLN A 680 52.44 62.34 43.15
CA GLN A 680 50.99 62.49 42.96
C GLN A 680 50.20 62.51 44.27
N ASN A 681 50.73 61.86 45.32
CA ASN A 681 50.09 61.72 46.63
C ASN A 681 51.04 62.18 47.75
N LEU A 682 51.56 63.41 47.66
CA LEU A 682 52.47 63.96 48.66
C LEU A 682 51.76 64.06 50.02
N ASP A 683 52.23 63.31 51.03
CA ASP A 683 51.65 63.29 52.37
C ASP A 683 52.21 64.41 53.27
N THR A 684 53.53 64.51 53.40
CA THR A 684 54.20 65.58 54.18
C THR A 684 55.50 66.03 53.53
N PHE A 685 55.77 67.34 53.56
CA PHE A 685 57.06 67.92 53.17
C PHE A 685 57.79 68.49 54.39
N LYS A 686 59.09 68.22 54.52
CA LYS A 686 59.92 68.74 55.63
C LYS A 686 61.13 69.48 55.09
N PHE A 687 61.30 70.74 55.49
CA PHE A 687 62.48 71.55 55.18
C PHE A 687 63.34 71.72 56.43
N ASN A 688 64.61 71.34 56.35
CA ASN A 688 65.56 71.58 57.43
C ASN A 688 66.29 72.92 57.21
N TRP A 689 66.16 73.83 58.16
CA TRP A 689 66.89 75.09 58.18
C TRP A 689 67.71 75.23 59.47
N ASN A 690 69.04 75.34 59.34
CA ASN A 690 69.98 75.51 60.45
C ASN A 690 69.73 74.56 61.64
N GLY A 691 69.44 73.28 61.34
CA GLY A 691 69.16 72.26 62.35
C GLY A 691 67.72 72.19 62.85
N THR A 692 66.82 73.09 62.43
CA THR A 692 65.39 73.06 62.77
C THR A 692 64.58 72.54 61.58
N ASN A 693 63.70 71.57 61.82
CA ASN A 693 62.78 71.04 60.80
C ASN A 693 61.46 71.84 60.79
N ILE A 694 61.09 72.35 59.63
CA ILE A 694 59.78 72.96 59.35
C ILE A 694 58.99 71.94 58.54
N THR A 695 57.77 71.59 58.98
CA THR A 695 56.90 70.65 58.27
C THR A 695 55.77 71.43 57.59
N PHE A 696 55.52 71.12 56.32
CA PHE A 696 54.46 71.71 55.51
C PHE A 696 53.44 70.63 55.17
N ALA A 697 52.17 70.95 55.36
CA ALA A 697 51.08 70.13 54.84
C ALA A 697 50.93 70.35 53.32
N PRO A 698 50.39 69.38 52.56
CA PRO A 698 50.30 69.46 51.10
C PRO A 698 49.52 70.67 50.58
N TRP A 699 48.57 71.20 51.37
CA TRP A 699 47.78 72.38 51.03
C TRP A 699 48.47 73.72 51.36
N GLU A 700 49.62 73.71 52.03
CA GLU A 700 50.37 74.92 52.43
C GLU A 700 51.45 75.35 51.40
N LEU A 701 51.59 74.62 50.29
CA LEU A 701 52.70 74.72 49.33
C LEU A 701 52.65 75.94 48.36
N THR A 702 52.09 77.08 48.76
CA THR A 702 52.06 78.33 47.96
C THR A 702 52.46 79.60 48.74
N HIS A 703 53.22 79.48 49.83
CA HIS A 703 53.51 80.61 50.72
C HIS A 703 54.90 81.25 50.52
N PHE A 704 54.94 82.59 50.52
CA PHE A 704 56.14 83.38 50.84
C PHE A 704 56.30 83.45 52.36
N TYR A 705 57.46 83.09 52.90
CA TYR A 705 57.75 83.20 54.35
C TYR A 705 58.89 84.19 54.61
N THR A 706 58.59 85.29 55.29
CA THR A 706 59.60 86.22 55.85
C THR A 706 59.74 85.95 57.34
N GLY A 707 60.93 85.58 57.80
CA GLY A 707 61.20 85.33 59.21
C GLY A 707 61.28 86.62 60.01
N ASN A 708 60.15 87.13 60.50
CA ASN A 708 60.03 87.78 61.81
C ASN A 708 58.57 87.81 62.27
N ASN A 709 58.34 87.50 63.54
CA ASN A 709 57.02 87.32 64.14
C ASN A 709 56.08 88.52 63.89
N THR A 710 55.08 88.39 63.02
CA THR A 710 53.69 88.86 63.17
C THR A 710 52.89 88.62 61.87
N ASN A 711 51.65 88.19 62.04
CA ASN A 711 50.68 87.86 60.99
C ASN A 711 50.43 89.02 60.02
N GLU A 712 50.60 88.79 58.71
CA GLU A 712 49.76 89.36 57.66
C GLU A 712 49.99 88.60 56.33
N THR A 713 48.94 87.97 55.78
CA THR A 713 48.94 87.29 54.48
C THR A 713 47.69 87.74 53.71
N ILE A 714 47.87 88.42 52.58
CA ILE A 714 46.86 88.83 51.58
C ILE A 714 47.58 88.68 50.23
N LEU A 715 47.13 88.01 49.15
CA LEU A 715 45.85 87.47 48.67
C LEU A 715 46.13 86.26 47.72
N THR A 716 45.09 85.49 47.47
CA THR A 716 44.93 84.21 46.74
C THR A 716 44.99 84.25 45.20
N THR A 717 45.31 83.12 44.54
CA THR A 717 44.41 82.43 43.58
C THR A 717 44.79 80.96 43.36
N TYR A 718 43.77 80.14 43.15
CA TYR A 718 43.76 78.67 43.03
C TYR A 718 43.36 78.30 41.59
N ASN A 719 44.00 77.32 40.93
CA ASN A 719 43.38 76.64 39.79
C ASN A 719 43.66 75.12 39.81
N HIS A 720 42.57 74.36 39.94
CA HIS A 720 42.53 72.90 39.83
C HIS A 720 42.65 72.53 38.35
N GLN A 721 43.72 71.85 37.88
CA GLN A 721 43.53 70.76 36.91
C GLN A 721 44.74 69.90 36.50
N THR A 722 45.98 70.19 36.88
CA THR A 722 47.09 69.27 36.56
C THR A 722 48.13 69.25 37.68
N ARG A 723 48.17 68.16 38.46
CA ARG A 723 49.17 67.93 39.53
C ARG A 723 50.52 67.50 38.95
N ILE A 724 51.09 68.35 38.11
CA ILE A 724 52.46 68.28 37.60
C ILE A 724 52.99 69.72 37.62
N LEU A 725 53.93 70.04 38.52
CA LEU A 725 54.54 71.37 38.60
C LEU A 725 55.72 71.44 37.62
N ASN A 726 55.45 71.80 36.37
CA ASN A 726 56.46 72.00 35.33
C ASN A 726 56.65 73.50 35.06
N ILE A 727 57.82 74.07 35.39
CA ILE A 727 58.09 75.51 35.32
C ILE A 727 59.23 75.78 34.34
N THR A 728 58.90 75.87 33.04
CA THR A 728 59.80 76.38 32.00
C THR A 728 59.10 77.47 31.20
N GLY A 729 59.60 78.70 31.30
CA GLY A 729 59.30 79.77 30.34
C GLY A 729 58.87 81.11 30.92
N SER A 730 59.61 82.15 30.52
CA SER A 730 59.18 83.56 30.38
C SER A 730 59.11 84.45 31.64
N THR A 731 60.23 85.14 31.85
CA THR A 731 60.39 86.59 32.09
C THR A 731 59.29 87.36 32.85
N ALA A 732 59.70 87.83 34.04
CA ALA A 732 59.20 89.01 34.75
C ALA A 732 57.74 88.98 35.26
N LYS A 733 57.48 88.10 36.23
CA LYS A 733 56.80 88.36 37.53
C LYS A 733 56.77 87.03 38.29
N ASN A 734 57.30 87.03 39.51
CA ASN A 734 57.68 85.84 40.27
C ASN A 734 56.46 85.15 40.91
N ASP A 735 55.88 84.15 40.25
CA ASP A 735 54.92 83.22 40.87
C ASP A 735 55.53 81.80 40.93
N GLY A 736 56.37 81.60 41.95
CA GLY A 736 56.91 80.30 42.38
C GLY A 736 56.84 80.19 43.91
N LEU A 737 57.11 79.00 44.48
CA LEU A 737 57.35 78.90 45.93
C LEU A 737 58.70 79.57 46.22
N VAL A 738 58.66 80.87 46.52
CA VAL A 738 59.84 81.65 46.86
C VAL A 738 59.89 81.77 48.38
N LEU A 739 60.74 80.97 49.02
CA LEU A 739 61.09 81.19 50.41
C LEU A 739 62.13 82.32 50.47
N ALA A 740 61.73 83.53 50.88
CA ALA A 740 62.63 84.67 51.04
C ALA A 740 62.92 84.94 52.52
N MET A 741 64.02 84.41 53.04
CA MET A 741 64.34 84.47 54.48
C MET A 741 65.19 85.70 54.81
N SER A 742 64.71 86.66 55.61
CA SER A 742 65.50 87.82 56.06
C SER A 742 66.35 87.52 57.31
N PHE A 743 67.59 88.02 57.38
CA PHE A 743 68.45 88.00 58.57
C PHE A 743 68.44 89.39 59.25
N GLU A 744 68.18 89.47 60.55
CA GLU A 744 68.40 90.68 61.36
C GLU A 744 69.83 90.69 61.93
N ASN A 745 70.56 91.80 61.74
CA ASN A 745 71.96 91.97 62.17
C ASN A 745 72.06 92.29 63.68
N ARG A 746 72.50 91.32 64.49
CA ARG A 746 73.85 91.28 65.09
C ARG A 746 74.11 89.92 65.73
#